data_AF-A0A4Q4TVK1-F1
#
_entry.id   AF-A0A4Q4TVK1-F1
#
_cell.length_a   1.000
_cell.length_b   1.000
_cell.length_c   1.000
_cell.angle_alpha   90.00
_cell.angle_beta   90.00
_cell.angle_gamma   90.00
#
_symmetry.space_group_name_H-M   'P 1'
#
loop_
_entity.id
_entity.type
_entity.pdbx_description
1 polymer ?
#
loop_
_entity_poly.entity_id
_entity_poly.type
_entity_poly.pdbx_seq_one_letter_code
_entity_poly.pdbx_strand_id
1 'polypeptide(L)'
;MSDDEQGMCLSFRVYITVPHLPSETIIQTLCQDEDDKPLRDPESVFLEIRLGQTTQALIRYHRDNTPRDSDIDPKLFLVIDSIDLQGRGVLLVSLDEYHGYNDALRYPIKEARDDLVSLMIANEDWSTCREINLRQRSDAVPHKWFSLYNFLPKGQEERFEKAFGKMNEGVHMLGVSDQDEDDDMEAGGGTDEEEGSEGSIGGSEDSLGGEAGVPGKDEEQQQPEEEEEDGWNQIYKAAHLESRDLDQIMDGHASHAQENRQDPSLFAVIDEEYETKGPLIVRVAPYKDLFRCKGELVELIGTLPLYPNLNTTGVYVYTRDIEVDGGVATITAESQIRNEYEETKSFEYLVDIIDLDDKTVGTLKGGTYEVEAGEVTVARASGSVSNLELWSWGYGYLYTIKTSLVVDGEPVDQVKTVTGFRKTCFGDGMFRLNDRALQLKGYAQRTTNEWVALGSAVPAWLSDFSNGLILGSNGNLIRWMHVTPWKQDVALSEYQFEMLRQLSSDPENTVIGLARDPSSAKEKVSAELPDRSNVHILAGDLTNYDSLKTAADETSAITGGSLDYLIANAAIMIPVDEYSPIGEISPKDAADALNKSIETNVIGNIYLNNVFLPLILKGNAKKIITISSGMADADFINQFDIQIAALYSASKAALNVITAKYSAQYKKQDLLFISISPGVVDTGNFNPASLSPEQIKGLQGMFAGFQKYAPNFKGPVPREQAVQDVIKVWENASIEKGDGGAFLSHLGNKQWI
;
A
#
# COMPACT_ATOMS: atom_id res chain seq x y z
N MET A 1 21.84 20.63 33.31
CA MET A 1 20.82 21.35 32.54
C MET A 1 21.14 22.83 32.67
N SER A 2 21.21 23.55 31.55
CA SER A 2 21.70 24.93 31.50
C SER A 2 20.70 25.90 32.10
N ASP A 3 21.24 26.88 32.83
CA ASP A 3 20.58 28.14 33.07
C ASP A 3 20.53 28.89 31.74
N ASP A 4 19.35 29.02 31.15
CA ASP A 4 19.14 30.00 30.10
C ASP A 4 17.84 30.79 30.31
N GLU A 5 18.04 32.11 30.32
CA GLU A 5 17.15 33.22 30.64
C GLU A 5 15.97 33.39 29.65
N GLN A 6 15.44 32.30 29.09
CA GLN A 6 14.36 32.31 28.09
C GLN A 6 12.96 32.02 28.66
N GLY A 7 12.82 31.93 29.99
CA GLY A 7 11.50 31.72 30.61
C GLY A 7 10.92 30.33 30.35
N MET A 8 11.76 29.31 30.26
CA MET A 8 11.30 27.92 30.19
C MET A 8 10.84 27.46 31.57
N CYS A 9 9.57 27.02 31.68
CA CYS A 9 9.10 26.33 32.88
C CYS A 9 9.77 24.96 32.93
N LEU A 10 10.70 24.78 33.87
CA LEU A 10 11.33 23.48 34.15
C LEU A 10 10.63 22.71 35.28
N SER A 11 9.53 23.26 35.81
CA SER A 11 8.78 22.63 36.92
C SER A 11 7.38 22.22 36.50
N PHE A 12 6.92 21.07 37.01
CA PHE A 12 5.62 20.50 36.68
C PHE A 12 4.94 19.94 37.94
N ARG A 13 3.62 19.74 37.84
CA ARG A 13 2.83 19.23 38.96
C ARG A 13 2.58 17.72 38.84
N VAL A 14 2.51 17.06 39.98
CA VAL A 14 2.17 15.64 40.08
C VAL A 14 1.04 15.49 41.10
N TYR A 15 -0.12 15.04 40.63
CA TYR A 15 -1.29 14.81 41.50
C TYR A 15 -1.38 13.36 41.92
N ILE A 16 -1.65 13.12 43.22
CA ILE A 16 -1.76 11.78 43.78
C ILE A 16 -3.19 11.56 44.26
N THR A 17 -3.88 10.59 43.67
CA THR A 17 -5.31 10.30 43.97
C THR A 17 -5.50 9.06 44.84
N VAL A 18 -4.44 8.27 45.01
CA VAL A 18 -4.43 7.05 45.82
C VAL A 18 -3.77 7.26 47.17
N PRO A 19 -4.30 6.63 48.24
CA PRO A 19 -3.70 6.73 49.55
C PRO A 19 -2.42 5.86 49.62
N HIS A 20 -1.57 6.15 50.61
CA HIS A 20 -0.43 5.31 51.02
C HIS A 20 0.78 5.24 50.06
N LEU A 21 0.96 6.19 49.14
CA LEU A 21 2.25 6.43 48.47
C LEU A 21 3.05 7.51 49.21
N PRO A 22 4.26 7.20 49.71
CA PRO A 22 5.14 8.22 50.29
C PRO A 22 5.65 9.16 49.20
N SER A 23 5.58 10.47 49.46
CA SER A 23 6.10 11.51 48.55
C SER A 23 7.57 11.30 48.17
N GLU A 24 8.38 10.78 49.10
CA GLU A 24 9.80 10.48 48.88
C GLU A 24 10.01 9.39 47.82
N THR A 25 9.19 8.34 47.80
CA THR A 25 9.28 7.26 46.81
C THR A 25 8.95 7.76 45.41
N ILE A 26 7.95 8.65 45.30
CA ILE A 26 7.56 9.24 44.02
C ILE A 26 8.66 10.16 43.50
N ILE A 27 9.19 11.04 44.36
CA ILE A 27 10.28 11.94 43.98
C ILE A 27 11.52 11.13 43.60
N GLN A 28 11.89 10.08 44.34
CA GLN A 28 13.02 9.22 43.96
C GLN A 28 12.82 8.58 42.59
N THR A 29 11.62 8.03 42.34
CA THR A 29 11.34 7.34 41.08
C THR A 29 11.32 8.30 39.88
N LEU A 30 10.82 9.52 40.06
CA LEU A 30 10.83 10.55 39.02
C LEU A 30 12.20 11.21 38.86
N CYS A 31 12.97 11.37 39.94
CA CYS A 31 14.20 12.17 39.93
C CYS A 31 15.50 11.35 39.98
N GLN A 32 15.51 10.10 39.51
CA GLN A 32 16.73 9.27 39.36
C GLN A 32 17.10 9.03 37.89
N ASP A 33 18.40 9.14 37.56
CA ASP A 33 18.92 8.85 36.20
C ASP A 33 19.09 7.33 35.96
N GLU A 34 19.55 6.93 34.76
CA GLU A 34 19.74 5.52 34.39
C GLU A 34 20.77 4.76 35.25
N ASP A 35 21.60 5.48 36.02
CA ASP A 35 22.60 4.92 36.94
C ASP A 35 22.16 4.95 38.42
N ASP A 36 20.87 5.18 38.71
CA ASP A 36 20.28 5.35 40.05
C ASP A 36 20.90 6.51 40.87
N LYS A 37 21.47 7.53 40.20
CA LYS A 37 21.97 8.72 40.89
C LYS A 37 20.85 9.75 41.08
N PRO A 38 20.73 10.38 42.27
CA PRO A 38 19.73 11.42 42.51
C PRO A 38 20.04 12.68 41.67
N LEU A 39 19.04 13.18 40.94
CA LEU A 39 19.12 14.42 40.17
C LEU A 39 19.36 15.63 41.09
N ARG A 40 20.01 16.67 40.54
CA ARG A 40 20.54 17.81 41.31
C ARG A 40 19.49 18.77 41.89
N ASP A 41 18.20 18.68 41.54
CA ASP A 41 17.21 19.64 42.05
C ASP A 41 15.75 19.09 42.10
N PRO A 42 15.33 18.48 43.22
CA PRO A 42 13.98 17.92 43.40
C PRO A 42 12.89 18.99 43.58
N GLU A 43 13.23 20.28 43.67
CA GLU A 43 12.27 21.38 43.86
C GLU A 43 11.44 21.72 42.60
N SER A 44 11.74 21.08 41.47
CA SER A 44 11.00 21.20 40.19
C SER A 44 9.74 20.32 40.11
N VAL A 45 9.53 19.40 41.07
CA VAL A 45 8.38 18.50 41.11
C VAL A 45 7.44 18.86 42.25
N PHE A 46 6.28 19.41 41.90
CA PHE A 46 5.28 19.83 42.89
C PHE A 46 4.25 18.73 43.12
N LEU A 47 4.31 18.06 44.27
CA LEU A 47 3.34 17.01 44.63
C LEU A 47 2.10 17.60 45.31
N GLU A 48 0.92 17.22 44.84
CA GLU A 48 -0.35 17.61 45.44
C GLU A 48 -1.28 16.40 45.61
N ILE A 49 -1.62 16.08 46.87
CA ILE A 49 -2.46 14.93 47.21
C ILE A 49 -3.94 15.33 47.14
N ARG A 50 -4.70 14.61 46.32
CA ARG A 50 -6.14 14.81 46.05
C ARG A 50 -6.86 13.47 46.03
N LEU A 51 -6.93 12.84 47.19
CA LEU A 51 -7.44 11.47 47.35
C LEU A 51 -8.86 11.31 46.79
N GLY A 52 -9.08 10.21 46.07
CA GLY A 52 -10.39 9.81 45.54
C GLY A 52 -10.95 10.71 44.43
N GLN A 53 -10.19 11.69 43.95
CA GLN A 53 -10.59 12.50 42.80
C GLN A 53 -10.30 11.78 41.49
N THR A 54 -11.22 11.87 40.55
CA THR A 54 -11.01 11.33 39.20
C THR A 54 -10.04 12.22 38.42
N THR A 55 -9.34 11.65 37.43
CA THR A 55 -8.44 12.39 36.53
C THR A 55 -9.13 13.59 35.89
N GLN A 56 -10.40 13.46 35.49
CA GLN A 56 -11.18 14.56 34.92
C GLN A 56 -11.42 15.72 35.91
N ALA A 57 -11.61 15.40 37.20
CA ALA A 57 -11.76 16.42 38.24
C ALA A 57 -10.43 17.17 38.46
N LEU A 58 -9.30 16.46 38.39
CA LEU A 58 -7.96 17.06 38.47
C LEU A 58 -7.61 17.91 37.26
N ILE A 59 -7.98 17.50 36.05
CA ILE A 59 -7.84 18.30 34.81
C ILE A 59 -8.54 19.65 34.96
N ARG A 60 -9.81 19.64 35.40
CA ARG A 60 -10.56 20.87 35.65
C ARG A 60 -9.91 21.70 36.75
N TYR A 61 -9.50 21.07 37.85
CA TYR A 61 -8.86 21.73 38.96
C TYR A 61 -7.53 22.40 38.57
N HIS A 62 -6.66 21.71 37.85
CA HIS A 62 -5.37 22.24 37.39
C HIS A 62 -5.58 23.43 36.44
N ARG A 63 -6.46 23.28 35.44
CA ARG A 63 -6.80 24.35 34.50
C ARG A 63 -7.32 25.61 35.18
N ASP A 64 -8.13 25.45 36.22
CA ASP A 64 -8.81 26.56 36.88
C ASP A 64 -7.91 27.21 37.98
N ASN A 65 -6.84 26.54 38.43
CA ASN A 65 -6.05 26.97 39.60
C ASN A 65 -4.53 27.11 39.35
N THR A 66 -4.01 26.75 38.17
CA THR A 66 -2.60 26.99 37.79
C THR A 66 -2.51 28.29 36.97
N PRO A 67 -1.98 29.39 37.53
CA PRO A 67 -1.90 30.68 36.83
C PRO A 67 -0.93 30.60 35.63
N ARG A 68 -1.24 31.31 34.53
CA ARG A 68 -0.37 31.35 33.34
C ARG A 68 1.00 31.99 33.58
N ASP A 69 1.14 32.79 34.64
CA ASP A 69 2.39 33.45 35.03
C ASP A 69 3.06 32.75 36.23
N SER A 70 2.89 31.42 36.38
CA SER A 70 3.51 30.62 37.45
C SER A 70 4.74 29.85 36.97
N ASP A 71 5.66 29.52 37.87
CA ASP A 71 6.86 28.71 37.57
C ASP A 71 6.55 27.22 37.27
N ILE A 72 5.27 26.82 37.33
CA ILE A 72 4.77 25.47 37.05
C ILE A 72 4.12 25.47 35.66
N ASP A 73 4.45 24.47 34.85
CA ASP A 73 3.86 24.31 33.51
C ASP A 73 2.31 24.29 33.60
N PRO A 74 1.63 25.21 32.92
CA PRO A 74 0.17 25.36 33.04
C PRO A 74 -0.61 24.34 32.21
N LYS A 75 0.06 23.49 31.42
CA LYS A 75 -0.55 22.59 30.44
C LYS A 75 -0.19 21.13 30.64
N LEU A 76 1.02 20.83 31.10
CA LEU A 76 1.55 19.47 31.24
C LEU A 76 1.72 19.08 32.72
N PHE A 77 1.16 17.93 33.11
CA PHE A 77 1.29 17.41 34.49
C PHE A 77 1.12 15.88 34.55
N LEU A 78 1.52 15.27 35.68
CA LEU A 78 1.33 13.83 35.92
C LEU A 78 0.21 13.55 36.91
N VAL A 79 -0.45 12.39 36.75
CA VAL A 79 -1.41 11.85 37.72
C VAL A 79 -1.01 10.43 38.11
N ILE A 80 -0.90 10.21 39.41
CA ILE A 80 -0.67 8.90 40.03
C ILE A 80 -1.98 8.44 40.66
N ASP A 81 -2.55 7.40 40.06
CA ASP A 81 -3.83 6.81 40.45
C ASP A 81 -3.73 5.32 40.79
N SER A 82 -2.50 4.82 40.96
CA SER A 82 -2.20 3.46 41.33
C SER A 82 -0.94 3.41 42.18
N ILE A 83 -0.92 2.50 43.16
CA ILE A 83 0.29 2.17 43.93
C ILE A 83 1.28 1.34 43.13
N ASP A 84 0.80 0.61 42.12
CA ASP A 84 1.64 -0.14 41.18
C ASP A 84 2.09 0.78 40.03
N LEU A 85 3.22 1.46 40.25
CA LEU A 85 3.80 2.41 39.29
C LEU A 85 4.54 1.72 38.13
N GLN A 86 4.90 0.44 38.27
CA GLN A 86 5.71 -0.28 37.28
C GLN A 86 4.85 -1.14 36.35
N GLY A 87 3.86 -1.87 36.89
CA GLY A 87 2.93 -2.66 36.09
C GLY A 87 1.84 -1.80 35.46
N ARG A 88 1.22 -0.91 36.26
CA ARG A 88 0.15 -0.02 35.78
C ARG A 88 0.67 1.31 35.24
N GLY A 89 1.81 1.83 35.69
CA GLY A 89 2.31 3.12 35.21
C GLY A 89 1.54 4.34 35.72
N VAL A 90 1.87 5.52 35.19
CA VAL A 90 1.29 6.83 35.57
C VAL A 90 0.72 7.52 34.35
N LEU A 91 -0.19 8.49 34.57
CA LEU A 91 -0.77 9.28 33.48
C LEU A 91 0.04 10.57 33.26
N LEU A 92 0.48 10.78 32.03
CA LEU A 92 0.95 12.07 31.54
C LEU A 92 -0.21 12.81 30.86
N VAL A 93 -0.51 14.01 31.32
CA VAL A 93 -1.70 14.78 30.93
C VAL A 93 -1.30 16.09 30.26
N SER A 94 -1.96 16.42 29.14
CA SER A 94 -1.85 17.67 28.39
C SER A 94 -3.20 18.38 28.28
N LEU A 95 -3.24 19.69 28.51
CA LEU A 95 -4.45 20.52 28.50
C LEU A 95 -4.69 21.29 27.19
N ASP A 96 -3.95 21.01 26.11
CA ASP A 96 -4.11 21.76 24.87
C ASP A 96 -5.49 21.60 24.24
N GLU A 97 -6.08 22.73 23.85
CA GLU A 97 -7.38 22.76 23.22
C GLU A 97 -7.23 22.40 21.74
N TYR A 98 -7.62 21.17 21.40
CA TYR A 98 -7.94 20.70 20.05
C TYR A 98 -6.79 20.09 19.23
N HIS A 99 -6.48 18.81 19.49
CA HIS A 99 -5.55 18.04 18.63
C HIS A 99 -6.01 16.62 18.27
N GLY A 100 -7.20 16.19 18.69
CA GLY A 100 -7.73 14.88 18.33
C GLY A 100 -6.87 13.72 18.84
N TYR A 101 -6.23 13.86 20.01
CA TYR A 101 -5.53 12.79 20.74
C TYR A 101 -6.07 12.70 22.16
N ASN A 102 -5.88 11.55 22.83
CA ASN A 102 -6.19 11.46 24.25
C ASN A 102 -5.33 12.46 25.03
N ASP A 103 -6.00 13.31 25.82
CA ASP A 103 -5.43 14.36 26.66
C ASP A 103 -4.63 13.80 27.84
N ALA A 104 -4.74 12.49 28.11
CA ALA A 104 -3.96 11.76 29.09
C ALA A 104 -3.53 10.42 28.52
N LEU A 105 -2.25 10.07 28.69
CA LEU A 105 -1.71 8.77 28.30
C LEU A 105 -0.99 8.11 29.46
N ARG A 106 -1.10 6.78 29.51
CA ARG A 106 -0.47 5.96 30.54
C ARG A 106 0.86 5.43 30.04
N TYR A 107 1.89 5.66 30.83
CA TYR A 107 3.25 5.23 30.55
C TYR A 107 3.87 4.60 31.80
N PRO A 108 4.86 3.71 31.64
CA PRO A 108 5.83 3.45 32.70
C PRO A 108 6.37 4.78 33.23
N ILE A 109 6.50 4.91 34.55
CA ILE A 109 6.80 6.20 35.21
C ILE A 109 8.08 6.89 34.70
N LYS A 110 9.09 6.12 34.26
CA LYS A 110 10.34 6.65 33.69
C LYS A 110 10.12 7.25 32.29
N GLU A 111 9.41 6.54 31.41
CA GLU A 111 9.06 7.02 30.06
C GLU A 111 8.15 8.26 30.14
N ALA A 112 7.15 8.24 31.05
CA ALA A 112 6.25 9.37 31.26
C ALA A 112 6.99 10.66 31.60
N ARG A 113 8.05 10.54 32.41
CA ARG A 113 8.92 11.65 32.78
C ARG A 113 9.77 12.10 31.60
N ASP A 114 10.42 11.17 30.90
CA ASP A 114 11.35 11.51 29.82
C ASP A 114 10.63 12.21 28.66
N ASP A 115 9.41 11.77 28.34
CA ASP A 115 8.54 12.43 27.36
C ASP A 115 8.09 13.82 27.84
N LEU A 116 7.65 13.94 29.10
CA LEU A 116 7.26 15.23 29.68
C LEU A 116 8.43 16.24 29.67
N VAL A 117 9.63 15.81 30.08
CA VAL A 117 10.83 16.66 30.08
C VAL A 117 11.24 17.04 28.65
N SER A 118 11.15 16.11 27.70
CA SER A 118 11.46 16.37 26.29
C SER A 118 10.51 17.38 25.68
N LEU A 119 9.20 17.25 25.93
CA LEU A 119 8.17 18.21 25.50
C LEU A 119 8.42 19.61 26.05
N MET A 120 8.75 19.72 27.34
CA MET A 120 9.07 21.02 27.98
C MET A 120 10.35 21.66 27.42
N ILE A 121 11.41 20.87 27.13
CA ILE A 121 12.69 21.38 26.62
C ILE A 121 12.61 21.77 25.15
N ALA A 122 11.96 20.95 24.32
CA ALA A 122 11.87 21.19 22.89
C ALA A 122 10.95 22.36 22.56
N ASN A 123 10.12 22.80 23.51
CA ASN A 123 9.04 23.77 23.30
C ASN A 123 8.17 23.37 22.09
N GLU A 124 7.97 22.06 21.96
CA GLU A 124 7.19 21.42 20.91
C GLU A 124 5.84 21.01 21.49
N ASP A 125 4.78 21.18 20.69
CA ASP A 125 3.43 20.80 21.13
C ASP A 125 3.30 19.27 21.19
N TRP A 126 2.37 18.78 22.03
CA TRP A 126 2.06 17.34 22.23
C TRP A 126 1.86 16.54 20.93
N SER A 127 1.51 17.20 19.82
CA SER A 127 1.36 16.60 18.49
C SER A 127 2.67 16.26 17.78
N THR A 128 3.75 16.97 18.10
CA THR A 128 5.05 16.91 17.41
C THR A 128 5.86 15.71 17.89
N CYS A 129 5.83 15.40 19.19
CA CYS A 129 6.45 14.18 19.72
C CYS A 129 5.61 12.90 19.44
N ARG A 130 4.30 13.03 19.13
CA ARG A 130 3.40 11.89 18.84
C ARG A 130 3.32 11.53 17.34
N GLU A 131 4.25 12.03 16.52
CA GLU A 131 4.36 11.70 15.10
C GLU A 131 4.20 10.17 14.86
N ILE A 132 3.28 9.83 13.96
CA ILE A 132 3.05 8.51 13.35
C ILE A 132 2.32 7.42 14.20
N ASN A 133 1.56 7.74 15.25
CA ASN A 133 0.58 6.78 15.79
C ASN A 133 -0.87 7.28 15.72
N LEU A 134 -1.47 7.12 14.53
CA LEU A 134 -2.90 7.39 14.27
C LEU A 134 -3.86 6.60 15.18
N ARG A 135 -3.40 5.50 15.82
CA ARG A 135 -4.23 4.65 16.70
C ARG A 135 -4.47 5.21 18.10
N GLN A 136 -3.80 6.31 18.49
CA GLN A 136 -3.97 6.93 19.81
C GLN A 136 -4.61 8.33 19.74
N ARG A 137 -5.16 8.69 18.56
CA ARG A 137 -6.02 9.84 18.38
C ARG A 137 -7.37 9.62 19.10
N SER A 138 -7.94 10.63 19.74
CA SER A 138 -9.22 10.50 20.46
C SER A 138 -10.40 10.58 19.48
N ASP A 139 -11.35 9.67 19.67
CA ASP A 139 -12.56 9.53 18.87
C ASP A 139 -13.60 10.61 19.22
N ALA A 140 -13.36 11.86 18.82
CA ALA A 140 -14.50 12.69 18.43
C ALA A 140 -14.99 12.24 17.04
N VAL A 141 -15.34 10.95 16.91
CA VAL A 141 -16.03 10.39 15.75
C VAL A 141 -17.20 9.56 16.27
N PRO A 142 -18.46 9.84 15.89
CA PRO A 142 -19.57 8.95 16.24
C PRO A 142 -19.43 7.61 15.49
N HIS A 143 -19.57 6.53 16.28
CA HIS A 143 -19.48 5.09 16.07
C HIS A 143 -19.58 4.49 14.65
N LYS A 144 -18.93 3.32 14.50
CA LYS A 144 -19.36 2.27 13.57
C LYS A 144 -19.41 0.92 14.29
N TRP A 145 -20.51 0.64 14.96
CA TRP A 145 -20.81 -0.72 15.44
C TRP A 145 -21.09 -1.65 14.25
N PHE A 146 -20.67 -2.91 14.33
CA PHE A 146 -20.94 -3.94 13.32
C PHE A 146 -22.26 -4.66 13.66
N SER A 147 -23.14 -4.86 12.69
CA SER A 147 -24.34 -5.69 12.90
C SER A 147 -23.98 -7.16 12.87
N LEU A 148 -24.38 -7.93 13.89
CA LEU A 148 -24.26 -9.39 13.90
C LEU A 148 -25.64 -10.04 13.78
N TYR A 149 -25.85 -10.82 12.72
CA TYR A 149 -27.11 -11.51 12.46
C TYR A 149 -27.02 -13.00 12.81
N ASN A 150 -28.09 -13.53 13.42
CA ASN A 150 -28.21 -14.94 13.77
C ASN A 150 -28.87 -15.75 12.66
N PHE A 151 -28.13 -16.68 12.05
CA PHE A 151 -28.60 -17.58 10.99
C PHE A 151 -28.74 -19.04 11.48
N LEU A 152 -28.54 -19.30 12.78
CA LEU A 152 -28.73 -20.63 13.35
C LEU A 152 -30.21 -21.07 13.34
N PRO A 153 -30.50 -22.38 13.32
CA PRO A 153 -31.85 -22.90 13.48
C PRO A 153 -32.53 -22.41 14.75
N LYS A 154 -33.87 -22.44 14.75
CA LYS A 154 -34.67 -22.01 15.90
C LYS A 154 -34.40 -22.96 17.08
N GLY A 155 -34.17 -22.43 18.29
CA GLY A 155 -33.81 -23.23 19.46
C GLY A 155 -32.30 -23.36 19.71
N GLN A 156 -31.46 -22.57 19.02
CA GLN A 156 -30.00 -22.52 19.25
C GLN A 156 -29.54 -21.15 19.79
N GLU A 157 -30.39 -20.45 20.53
CA GLU A 157 -30.12 -19.09 21.03
C GLU A 157 -28.88 -19.06 21.95
N GLU A 158 -28.70 -20.06 22.81
CA GLU A 158 -27.52 -20.18 23.69
C GLU A 158 -26.19 -20.32 22.91
N ARG A 159 -26.23 -20.98 21.74
CA ARG A 159 -25.07 -21.14 20.85
C ARG A 159 -24.70 -19.81 20.19
N PHE A 160 -25.69 -19.01 19.81
CA PHE A 160 -25.48 -17.65 19.31
C PHE A 160 -24.91 -16.73 20.40
N GLU A 161 -25.45 -16.76 21.62
CA GLU A 161 -24.97 -15.92 22.73
C GLU A 161 -23.50 -16.23 23.09
N LYS A 162 -23.12 -17.52 23.10
CA LYS A 162 -21.72 -17.91 23.30
C LYS A 162 -20.81 -17.39 22.18
N ALA A 163 -21.26 -17.45 20.93
CA ALA A 163 -20.53 -16.90 19.78
C ALA A 163 -20.43 -15.37 19.83
N PHE A 164 -21.50 -14.70 20.23
CA PHE A 164 -21.57 -13.25 20.39
C PHE A 164 -20.62 -12.75 21.49
N GLY A 165 -20.56 -13.45 22.62
CA GLY A 165 -19.59 -13.19 23.68
C GLY A 165 -18.14 -13.27 23.20
N LYS A 166 -17.76 -14.38 22.56
CA LYS A 166 -16.41 -14.55 21.99
C LYS A 166 -16.09 -13.54 20.88
N MET A 167 -17.08 -13.14 20.07
CA MET A 167 -16.91 -12.07 19.06
C MET A 167 -16.55 -10.72 19.68
N ASN A 168 -17.13 -10.38 20.83
CA ASN A 168 -16.82 -9.13 21.54
C ASN A 168 -15.42 -9.13 22.19
N GLU A 169 -14.87 -10.31 22.50
CA GLU A 169 -13.45 -10.48 22.90
C GLU A 169 -12.51 -10.40 21.68
N GLY A 170 -12.98 -10.89 20.52
CA GLY A 170 -12.33 -10.70 19.22
C GLY A 170 -12.66 -11.81 18.22
N VAL A 171 -12.67 -11.48 16.91
CA VAL A 171 -13.03 -12.43 15.82
C VAL A 171 -12.19 -13.72 15.83
N HIS A 172 -10.95 -13.62 16.30
CA HIS A 172 -10.01 -14.74 16.40
C HIS A 172 -10.32 -15.73 17.53
N MET A 173 -11.15 -15.34 18.50
CA MET A 173 -11.53 -16.18 19.65
C MET A 173 -12.61 -17.21 19.29
N LEU A 174 -13.24 -17.09 18.12
CA LEU A 174 -14.28 -18.01 17.67
C LEU A 174 -13.73 -19.36 17.22
N GLY A 175 -14.20 -20.44 17.85
CA GLY A 175 -13.79 -21.81 17.57
C GLY A 175 -12.41 -22.18 18.11
N VAL A 176 -11.90 -21.43 19.09
CA VAL A 176 -10.83 -21.90 20.00
C VAL A 176 -11.50 -22.75 21.08
N SER A 177 -11.06 -23.99 21.24
CA SER A 177 -11.49 -24.86 22.34
C SER A 177 -10.81 -24.44 23.63
N ASP A 178 -11.57 -24.40 24.72
CA ASP A 178 -11.10 -23.95 26.05
C ASP A 178 -10.16 -24.97 26.74
N GLN A 179 -9.33 -25.71 25.98
CA GLN A 179 -8.50 -26.83 26.48
C GLN A 179 -6.98 -26.57 26.50
N ASP A 180 -6.50 -25.44 25.97
CA ASP A 180 -5.06 -25.19 25.80
C ASP A 180 -4.48 -24.13 26.79
N GLU A 181 -5.15 -23.85 27.92
CA GLU A 181 -4.68 -22.83 28.89
C GLU A 181 -3.76 -23.34 30.01
N ASP A 182 -3.49 -24.64 30.11
CA ASP A 182 -2.59 -25.18 31.14
C ASP A 182 -1.57 -26.14 30.49
N ASP A 183 -0.32 -25.68 30.28
CA ASP A 183 0.93 -26.46 30.48
C ASP A 183 2.18 -25.71 29.94
N ASP A 184 2.93 -25.14 30.89
CA ASP A 184 4.38 -24.93 31.00
C ASP A 184 5.30 -24.67 29.79
N MET A 185 6.08 -23.60 29.92
CA MET A 185 7.52 -23.59 29.60
C MET A 185 8.29 -22.88 30.72
N GLU A 186 8.69 -23.67 31.72
CA GLU A 186 9.80 -23.34 32.62
C GLU A 186 11.10 -23.14 31.81
N ALA A 187 11.84 -22.08 32.12
CA ALA A 187 13.26 -21.98 31.81
C ALA A 187 14.02 -21.46 33.04
N GLY A 188 14.36 -22.40 33.92
CA GLY A 188 15.71 -22.57 34.48
C GLY A 188 16.31 -21.42 35.27
N GLY A 189 16.21 -21.53 36.60
CA GLY A 189 17.04 -20.79 37.54
C GLY A 189 18.52 -21.13 37.43
N GLY A 190 19.35 -20.09 37.52
CA GLY A 190 20.79 -20.14 37.79
C GLY A 190 21.08 -19.24 38.99
N THR A 191 21.72 -19.85 39.98
CA THR A 191 22.10 -19.32 41.30
C THR A 191 23.12 -18.18 41.23
N ASP A 192 23.07 -17.28 42.23
CA ASP A 192 24.20 -16.72 43.02
C ASP A 192 23.58 -15.68 43.98
N GLU A 193 23.23 -16.05 45.23
CA GLU A 193 24.02 -15.86 46.47
C GLU A 193 24.53 -14.42 46.72
N GLU A 194 23.90 -13.73 47.69
CA GLU A 194 24.48 -12.94 48.80
C GLU A 194 23.33 -12.23 49.54
N GLU A 195 22.85 -12.74 50.68
CA GLU A 195 23.28 -12.48 52.07
C GLU A 195 22.97 -11.08 52.62
N GLY A 196 22.33 -11.08 53.80
CA GLY A 196 22.38 -10.00 54.80
C GLY A 196 21.05 -9.23 54.97
N SER A 197 20.14 -9.70 55.82
CA SER A 197 20.03 -9.34 57.27
C SER A 197 19.38 -7.95 57.47
N GLU A 198 18.58 -7.64 58.48
CA GLU A 198 18.01 -8.30 59.65
C GLU A 198 17.02 -7.28 60.26
N GLY A 199 16.06 -7.74 61.07
CA GLY A 199 15.54 -6.97 62.22
C GLY A 199 14.36 -6.01 61.90
N SER A 200 13.09 -6.40 62.03
CA SER A 200 12.33 -6.76 63.24
C SER A 200 11.83 -5.58 64.08
N ILE A 201 10.64 -5.82 64.66
CA ILE A 201 9.93 -5.13 65.76
C ILE A 201 9.13 -3.89 65.31
N GLY A 202 7.82 -3.78 65.51
CA GLY A 202 6.88 -4.61 66.26
C GLY A 202 5.71 -3.76 66.76
N GLY A 203 4.54 -4.39 66.90
CA GLY A 203 3.39 -3.93 67.69
C GLY A 203 2.55 -2.81 67.06
N SER A 204 1.24 -2.75 67.25
CA SER A 204 0.27 -3.61 67.92
C SER A 204 -1.03 -2.81 67.88
N GLU A 205 -2.17 -3.51 67.69
CA GLU A 205 -3.49 -3.15 68.24
C GLU A 205 -4.10 -1.83 67.72
N ASP A 206 -5.38 -1.63 67.53
CA ASP A 206 -6.66 -2.28 67.84
C ASP A 206 -7.66 -1.23 67.30
N SER A 207 -8.94 -1.43 67.02
CA SER A 207 -9.88 -2.52 66.97
C SER A 207 -11.22 -1.81 66.71
N LEU A 208 -12.17 -2.51 66.07
CA LEU A 208 -13.64 -2.35 66.24
C LEU A 208 -14.25 -1.01 65.75
N GLY A 209 -15.28 -0.99 64.90
CA GLY A 209 -16.35 -1.95 64.67
C GLY A 209 -17.67 -1.18 64.58
N GLY A 210 -18.68 -1.76 63.94
CA GLY A 210 -20.08 -1.32 64.12
C GLY A 210 -20.91 -1.25 62.86
N GLU A 211 -21.54 -2.37 62.54
CA GLU A 211 -22.59 -2.54 61.53
C GLU A 211 -23.95 -1.92 61.93
N ALA A 212 -24.81 -1.82 60.91
CA ALA A 212 -26.18 -2.35 60.85
C ALA A 212 -27.36 -1.35 60.80
N GLY A 213 -28.26 -1.58 59.84
CA GLY A 213 -29.70 -1.28 59.99
C GLY A 213 -30.50 -0.89 58.74
N VAL A 214 -30.95 -1.88 57.95
CA VAL A 214 -32.16 -1.87 57.07
C VAL A 214 -33.38 -2.27 57.97
N PRO A 215 -34.71 -2.21 57.67
CA PRO A 215 -35.44 -2.06 56.38
C PRO A 215 -36.83 -1.33 56.36
N GLY A 216 -37.46 -1.19 55.18
CA GLY A 216 -38.90 -1.50 55.02
C GLY A 216 -39.86 -0.54 54.26
N LYS A 217 -40.20 -0.95 53.02
CA LYS A 217 -41.53 -1.04 52.36
C LYS A 217 -42.21 0.13 51.59
N ASP A 218 -42.31 -0.13 50.28
CA ASP A 218 -43.48 -0.14 49.37
C ASP A 218 -44.30 1.15 49.13
N GLU A 219 -44.07 1.81 47.99
CA GLU A 219 -45.13 2.39 47.13
C GLU A 219 -44.72 2.32 45.64
N GLU A 220 -45.57 1.70 44.82
CA GLU A 220 -45.50 1.70 43.36
C GLU A 220 -45.66 3.13 42.82
N GLN A 221 -44.61 3.65 42.18
CA GLN A 221 -44.72 4.75 41.22
C GLN A 221 -43.95 4.35 39.96
N GLN A 222 -44.67 4.36 38.84
CA GLN A 222 -44.12 4.20 37.50
C GLN A 222 -42.93 5.16 37.30
N GLN A 223 -41.74 4.60 37.17
CA GLN A 223 -40.53 5.26 36.67
C GLN A 223 -40.17 4.64 35.33
N PRO A 224 -39.62 5.43 34.39
CA PRO A 224 -39.38 5.00 33.02
C PRO A 224 -38.36 3.86 33.00
N GLU A 225 -38.50 2.96 32.04
CA GLU A 225 -37.56 1.86 31.77
C GLU A 225 -36.12 2.37 31.93
N GLU A 226 -35.40 1.78 32.88
CA GLU A 226 -33.99 2.03 33.12
C GLU A 226 -33.22 1.61 31.87
N GLU A 227 -32.63 2.59 31.19
CA GLU A 227 -31.60 2.34 30.19
C GLU A 227 -30.42 1.65 30.89
N GLU A 228 -30.18 0.37 30.58
CA GLU A 228 -28.94 -0.32 30.92
C GLU A 228 -27.76 0.44 30.30
N GLU A 229 -27.06 1.24 31.12
CA GLU A 229 -25.72 1.75 30.85
C GLU A 229 -24.71 0.59 30.98
N ASP A 230 -24.65 -0.29 29.99
CA ASP A 230 -23.56 -1.26 29.80
C ASP A 230 -23.20 -1.32 28.32
N GLY A 231 -22.22 -0.52 27.88
CA GLY A 231 -21.97 -0.38 26.43
C GLY A 231 -20.56 -0.02 25.99
N TRP A 232 -19.57 0.05 26.88
CA TRP A 232 -18.21 0.45 26.49
C TRP A 232 -17.29 -0.71 26.08
N ASN A 233 -17.77 -1.96 26.15
CA ASN A 233 -16.98 -3.16 25.79
C ASN A 233 -17.45 -3.86 24.49
N GLN A 234 -18.41 -3.33 23.74
CA GLN A 234 -19.01 -4.06 22.61
C GLN A 234 -18.67 -3.42 21.24
N ILE A 235 -17.99 -4.20 20.39
CA ILE A 235 -17.63 -3.84 19.00
C ILE A 235 -18.74 -4.31 18.02
N TYR A 236 -19.59 -5.26 18.45
CA TYR A 236 -20.70 -5.83 17.70
C TYR A 236 -22.04 -5.58 18.42
N LYS A 237 -23.11 -5.37 17.66
CA LYS A 237 -24.48 -5.29 18.19
C LYS A 237 -25.35 -6.35 17.51
N ALA A 238 -25.97 -7.20 18.31
CA ALA A 238 -26.86 -8.25 17.81
C ALA A 238 -28.10 -7.64 17.14
N ALA A 239 -28.40 -8.10 15.93
CA ALA A 239 -29.58 -7.69 15.17
C ALA A 239 -30.54 -8.88 15.07
N HIS A 240 -31.61 -8.85 15.87
CA HIS A 240 -32.66 -9.87 15.86
C HIS A 240 -33.72 -9.52 14.81
N LEU A 241 -33.44 -9.78 13.53
CA LEU A 241 -34.47 -9.71 12.48
C LEU A 241 -35.16 -11.07 12.33
N GLU A 242 -36.49 -11.09 12.36
CA GLU A 242 -37.30 -12.24 11.95
C GLU A 242 -37.30 -12.38 10.41
N SER A 243 -36.16 -12.67 9.78
CA SER A 243 -36.13 -13.13 8.38
C SER A 243 -34.86 -13.90 8.04
N ARG A 244 -35.04 -15.07 7.43
CA ARG A 244 -33.99 -16.03 7.06
C ARG A 244 -33.76 -15.98 5.56
N ASP A 245 -32.80 -15.17 5.12
CA ASP A 245 -32.06 -15.32 3.85
C ASP A 245 -30.95 -14.25 3.79
N LEU A 246 -29.79 -14.59 3.24
CA LEU A 246 -28.64 -13.68 3.18
C LEU A 246 -28.91 -12.49 2.25
N ASP A 247 -29.55 -12.76 1.10
CA ASP A 247 -29.84 -11.75 0.07
C ASP A 247 -30.78 -10.64 0.61
N GLN A 248 -31.76 -11.02 1.44
CA GLN A 248 -32.71 -10.06 2.04
C GLN A 248 -32.02 -9.11 3.03
N ILE A 249 -31.06 -9.63 3.80
CA ILE A 249 -30.28 -8.80 4.73
C ILE A 249 -29.33 -7.92 3.93
N MET A 250 -28.66 -8.43 2.89
CA MET A 250 -27.76 -7.62 2.05
C MET A 250 -28.47 -6.44 1.38
N ASP A 251 -29.70 -6.63 0.92
CA ASP A 251 -30.47 -5.58 0.24
C ASP A 251 -31.06 -4.53 1.22
N GLY A 252 -31.28 -4.89 2.49
CA GLY A 252 -31.87 -4.01 3.51
C GLY A 252 -30.88 -3.45 4.56
N HIS A 253 -29.68 -4.03 4.67
CA HIS A 253 -28.75 -3.75 5.76
C HIS A 253 -28.25 -2.31 5.77
N ALA A 254 -27.92 -1.73 4.61
CA ALA A 254 -27.42 -0.35 4.56
C ALA A 254 -28.42 0.65 5.16
N SER A 255 -29.72 0.44 4.92
CA SER A 255 -30.79 1.24 5.53
C SER A 255 -30.95 0.96 7.02
N HIS A 256 -30.98 -0.32 7.43
CA HIS A 256 -31.06 -0.71 8.83
C HIS A 256 -29.90 -0.16 9.67
N ALA A 257 -28.67 -0.30 9.18
CA ALA A 257 -27.47 0.19 9.84
C ALA A 257 -27.44 1.71 9.93
N GLN A 258 -27.92 2.40 8.89
CA GLN A 258 -28.04 3.86 8.91
C GLN A 258 -29.07 4.34 9.96
N GLU A 259 -30.20 3.63 10.10
CA GLU A 259 -31.21 3.91 11.13
C GLU A 259 -30.71 3.63 12.55
N ASN A 260 -29.83 2.64 12.72
CA ASN A 260 -29.32 2.18 14.02
C ASN A 260 -27.91 2.68 14.38
N ARG A 261 -27.34 3.61 13.59
CA ARG A 261 -25.98 4.18 13.76
C ARG A 261 -24.86 3.11 13.76
N GLN A 262 -25.00 2.11 12.90
CA GLN A 262 -24.04 1.02 12.66
C GLN A 262 -23.33 1.21 11.31
N ASP A 263 -22.28 0.44 11.02
CA ASP A 263 -21.61 0.50 9.71
C ASP A 263 -22.56 0.02 8.59
N PRO A 264 -22.94 0.86 7.61
CA PRO A 264 -23.83 0.44 6.53
C PRO A 264 -23.13 -0.34 5.41
N SER A 265 -21.79 -0.41 5.45
CA SER A 265 -21.00 -1.05 4.40
C SER A 265 -20.70 -2.52 4.68
N LEU A 266 -21.06 -3.04 5.87
CA LEU A 266 -20.66 -4.38 6.29
C LEU A 266 -21.46 -4.91 7.50
N PHE A 267 -21.63 -6.24 7.55
CA PHE A 267 -22.20 -6.96 8.67
C PHE A 267 -21.59 -8.36 8.80
N ALA A 268 -21.85 -9.04 9.92
CA ALA A 268 -21.41 -10.41 10.17
C ALA A 268 -22.61 -11.34 10.39
N VAL A 269 -22.44 -12.61 10.06
CA VAL A 269 -23.43 -13.67 10.22
C VAL A 269 -22.85 -14.84 10.99
N ILE A 270 -23.61 -15.33 11.98
CA ILE A 270 -23.37 -16.62 12.65
C ILE A 270 -24.36 -17.64 12.08
N ASP A 271 -23.87 -18.54 11.24
CA ASP A 271 -24.63 -19.65 10.66
C ASP A 271 -24.13 -21.00 11.20
N GLU A 272 -24.68 -22.14 10.76
CA GLU A 272 -24.30 -23.46 11.31
C GLU A 272 -22.81 -23.80 11.16
N GLU A 273 -22.10 -23.17 10.23
CA GLU A 273 -20.72 -23.46 9.88
C GLU A 273 -19.70 -22.61 10.65
N TYR A 274 -20.15 -21.68 11.50
CA TYR A 274 -19.25 -20.70 12.14
C TYR A 274 -18.18 -21.30 13.07
N GLU A 275 -18.42 -22.48 13.65
CA GLU A 275 -17.44 -23.13 14.53
C GLU A 275 -16.24 -23.67 13.73
N THR A 276 -16.51 -24.22 12.54
CA THR A 276 -15.50 -24.84 11.68
C THR A 276 -14.88 -23.83 10.70
N LYS A 277 -15.69 -22.94 10.13
CA LYS A 277 -15.29 -21.97 9.10
C LYS A 277 -15.26 -20.51 9.59
N GLY A 278 -15.59 -20.24 10.86
CA GLY A 278 -15.66 -18.87 11.36
C GLY A 278 -16.91 -18.11 10.87
N PRO A 279 -17.18 -16.92 11.44
CA PRO A 279 -18.31 -16.10 11.06
C PRO A 279 -18.19 -15.68 9.58
N LEU A 280 -19.32 -15.58 8.89
CA LEU A 280 -19.36 -15.06 7.54
C LEU A 280 -19.42 -13.53 7.63
N ILE A 281 -18.36 -12.87 7.20
CA ILE A 281 -18.29 -11.41 7.13
C ILE A 281 -18.73 -10.99 5.74
N VAL A 282 -19.66 -10.05 5.69
CA VAL A 282 -20.29 -9.59 4.45
C VAL A 282 -20.07 -8.10 4.33
N ARG A 283 -19.41 -7.69 3.26
CA ARG A 283 -19.30 -6.31 2.83
C ARG A 283 -20.37 -6.04 1.78
N VAL A 284 -21.13 -4.98 1.96
CA VAL A 284 -22.24 -4.58 1.06
C VAL A 284 -21.80 -3.48 0.10
N ALA A 285 -20.74 -2.71 0.43
CA ALA A 285 -20.17 -1.66 -0.43
C ALA A 285 -18.65 -1.45 -0.22
N PRO A 286 -17.84 -1.19 -1.26
CA PRO A 286 -18.20 -0.99 -2.68
C PRO A 286 -18.42 -2.31 -3.47
N TYR A 287 -18.29 -3.47 -2.84
CA TYR A 287 -18.51 -4.79 -3.44
C TYR A 287 -19.37 -5.65 -2.51
N LYS A 288 -20.24 -6.51 -3.08
CA LYS A 288 -20.92 -7.61 -2.38
C LYS A 288 -19.90 -8.73 -2.16
N ASP A 289 -18.97 -8.50 -1.26
CA ASP A 289 -17.92 -9.46 -0.92
C ASP A 289 -18.29 -10.18 0.37
N LEU A 290 -18.13 -11.49 0.39
CA LEU A 290 -18.42 -12.30 1.55
C LEU A 290 -17.27 -13.28 1.73
N PHE A 291 -16.68 -13.24 2.92
CA PHE A 291 -15.55 -14.09 3.25
C PHE A 291 -15.75 -14.65 4.64
N ARG A 292 -15.29 -15.88 4.82
CA ARG A 292 -15.21 -16.49 6.12
C ARG A 292 -13.86 -16.22 6.75
N CYS A 293 -13.87 -15.88 8.03
CA CYS A 293 -12.63 -15.59 8.76
C CYS A 293 -11.73 -16.84 8.90
N LYS A 294 -12.28 -18.05 8.74
CA LYS A 294 -11.50 -19.28 8.51
C LYS A 294 -11.88 -19.77 7.10
N GLY A 295 -11.02 -19.51 6.12
CA GLY A 295 -11.34 -19.71 4.71
C GLY A 295 -11.75 -21.15 4.37
N GLU A 296 -12.56 -21.32 3.32
CA GLU A 296 -12.66 -22.58 2.60
C GLU A 296 -11.39 -22.74 1.74
N LEU A 297 -10.67 -23.86 1.94
CA LEU A 297 -9.67 -24.33 1.00
C LEU A 297 -10.39 -24.91 -0.22
N VAL A 298 -10.39 -24.17 -1.33
CA VAL A 298 -10.58 -24.73 -2.67
C VAL A 298 -9.63 -23.99 -3.61
N GLU A 299 -8.52 -24.63 -3.96
CA GLU A 299 -7.91 -24.78 -5.28
C GLU A 299 -6.47 -25.31 -5.13
N LEU A 300 -6.07 -26.18 -6.05
CA LEU A 300 -4.69 -26.63 -6.27
C LEU A 300 -3.81 -25.41 -6.64
N ILE A 301 -3.30 -24.68 -5.64
CA ILE A 301 -2.54 -23.44 -5.87
C ILE A 301 -1.04 -23.68 -5.62
N GLY A 302 -0.22 -23.54 -6.65
CA GLY A 302 1.19 -23.19 -6.50
C GLY A 302 1.34 -21.74 -6.02
N THR A 303 1.50 -21.52 -4.72
CA THR A 303 1.57 -20.19 -4.12
C THR A 303 2.97 -19.56 -4.22
N LEU A 304 3.11 -18.29 -3.82
CA LEU A 304 4.42 -17.69 -3.50
C LEU A 304 4.77 -17.94 -2.02
N PRO A 305 6.06 -18.07 -1.65
CA PRO A 305 6.49 -18.62 -0.34
C PRO A 305 6.17 -17.83 0.93
N LEU A 306 5.43 -16.72 0.85
CA LEU A 306 5.41 -15.68 1.89
C LEU A 306 4.00 -15.27 2.35
N TYR A 307 3.02 -16.18 2.29
CA TYR A 307 1.75 -15.99 2.99
C TYR A 307 1.60 -17.01 4.14
N PRO A 308 1.85 -16.61 5.40
CA PRO A 308 1.73 -17.49 6.58
C PRO A 308 0.34 -18.13 6.71
N ASN A 309 -0.68 -17.43 6.23
CA ASN A 309 -2.10 -17.79 6.36
C ASN A 309 -2.51 -18.91 5.39
N LEU A 310 -1.71 -19.14 4.34
CA LEU A 310 -2.00 -20.14 3.31
C LEU A 310 -1.34 -21.50 3.62
N ASN A 311 -0.52 -21.60 4.68
CA ASN A 311 0.19 -22.83 5.08
C ASN A 311 0.90 -23.55 3.92
N THR A 312 1.42 -22.81 2.94
CA THR A 312 2.12 -23.33 1.76
C THR A 312 3.45 -22.62 1.55
N THR A 313 4.46 -23.35 1.07
CA THR A 313 5.80 -22.80 0.76
C THR A 313 5.94 -22.35 -0.69
N GLY A 314 4.95 -22.62 -1.53
CA GLY A 314 4.90 -22.14 -2.90
C GLY A 314 5.97 -22.70 -3.84
N VAL A 315 6.23 -21.98 -4.92
CA VAL A 315 7.32 -22.29 -5.86
C VAL A 315 8.63 -21.66 -5.38
N TYR A 316 9.67 -22.48 -5.21
CA TYR A 316 11.01 -22.05 -4.89
C TYR A 316 12.00 -22.40 -6.01
N VAL A 317 12.60 -21.38 -6.62
CA VAL A 317 13.61 -21.54 -7.67
C VAL A 317 14.97 -21.08 -7.15
N TYR A 318 15.97 -21.94 -7.27
CA TYR A 318 17.33 -21.63 -6.87
C TYR A 318 18.37 -22.30 -7.77
N THR A 319 19.59 -21.80 -7.70
CA THR A 319 20.73 -22.29 -8.48
C THR A 319 21.85 -22.76 -7.60
N ARG A 320 22.56 -23.80 -8.06
CA ARG A 320 23.81 -24.30 -7.47
C ARG A 320 24.86 -24.47 -8.56
N ASP A 321 26.10 -24.70 -8.15
CA ASP A 321 27.22 -25.06 -9.03
C ASP A 321 27.39 -24.07 -10.19
N ILE A 322 27.30 -22.76 -9.89
CA ILE A 322 27.43 -21.71 -10.90
C ILE A 322 28.90 -21.60 -11.33
N GLU A 323 29.16 -21.97 -12.58
CA GLU A 323 30.41 -21.70 -13.30
C GLU A 323 30.24 -20.38 -14.05
N VAL A 324 30.86 -19.33 -13.51
CA VAL A 324 30.76 -17.97 -14.04
C VAL A 324 31.33 -17.91 -15.46
N ASP A 325 32.50 -18.51 -15.65
CA ASP A 325 33.13 -18.65 -16.97
C ASP A 325 32.39 -19.72 -17.78
N GLY A 326 31.55 -19.29 -18.72
CA GLY A 326 30.74 -20.17 -19.57
C GLY A 326 29.24 -20.16 -19.26
N GLY A 327 28.81 -19.46 -18.19
CA GLY A 327 27.40 -19.28 -17.88
C GLY A 327 26.70 -20.61 -17.65
N VAL A 328 27.28 -21.49 -16.84
CA VAL A 328 26.68 -22.80 -16.52
C VAL A 328 26.20 -22.80 -15.08
N ALA A 329 24.99 -23.30 -14.86
CA ALA A 329 24.44 -23.47 -13.51
C ALA A 329 23.52 -24.70 -13.43
N THR A 330 23.48 -25.33 -12.27
CA THR A 330 22.41 -26.27 -11.93
C THR A 330 21.22 -25.49 -11.43
N ILE A 331 20.15 -25.43 -12.23
CA ILE A 331 18.89 -24.80 -11.83
C ILE A 331 18.01 -25.87 -11.18
N THR A 332 17.40 -25.53 -10.04
CA THR A 332 16.38 -26.34 -9.37
C THR A 332 15.12 -25.50 -9.19
N ALA A 333 13.96 -26.08 -9.48
CA ALA A 333 12.67 -25.56 -9.03
C ALA A 333 11.96 -26.63 -8.21
N GLU A 334 11.38 -26.22 -7.08
CA GLU A 334 10.61 -27.04 -6.16
C GLU A 334 9.25 -26.38 -5.94
N SER A 335 8.19 -27.17 -5.84
CA SER A 335 6.84 -26.67 -5.57
C SER A 335 6.09 -27.63 -4.66
N GLN A 336 5.44 -27.09 -3.64
CA GLN A 336 4.48 -27.84 -2.83
C GLN A 336 3.17 -27.99 -3.62
N ILE A 337 2.69 -29.22 -3.79
CA ILE A 337 1.50 -29.55 -4.58
C ILE A 337 0.53 -30.31 -3.67
N ARG A 338 -0.68 -29.79 -3.47
CA ARG A 338 -1.75 -30.43 -2.69
C ARG A 338 -2.76 -31.04 -3.63
N ASN A 339 -3.05 -32.33 -3.59
CA ASN A 339 -4.16 -32.87 -4.35
C ASN A 339 -5.48 -32.58 -3.62
N GLU A 340 -6.34 -31.73 -4.17
CA GLU A 340 -7.65 -31.43 -3.59
C GLU A 340 -8.82 -32.20 -4.22
N TYR A 341 -8.52 -33.10 -5.17
CA TYR A 341 -9.53 -34.01 -5.70
C TYR A 341 -9.89 -35.09 -4.67
N GLU A 342 -11.10 -35.64 -4.79
CA GLU A 342 -11.56 -36.77 -3.95
C GLU A 342 -10.87 -38.10 -4.30
N GLU A 343 -10.05 -38.13 -5.35
CA GLU A 343 -9.34 -39.30 -5.84
C GLU A 343 -7.85 -39.02 -6.02
N THR A 344 -7.03 -40.07 -5.98
CA THR A 344 -5.60 -40.00 -6.27
C THR A 344 -5.37 -39.45 -7.68
N LYS A 345 -4.47 -38.48 -7.81
CA LYS A 345 -4.08 -37.89 -9.09
C LYS A 345 -2.60 -38.09 -9.37
N SER A 346 -2.29 -38.32 -10.64
CA SER A 346 -0.91 -38.35 -11.12
C SER A 346 -0.63 -37.17 -12.04
N PHE A 347 0.54 -36.56 -11.90
CA PHE A 347 1.00 -35.45 -12.73
C PHE A 347 2.50 -35.54 -13.01
N GLU A 348 2.93 -34.95 -14.13
CA GLU A 348 4.34 -34.67 -14.40
C GLU A 348 4.69 -33.23 -14.02
N TYR A 349 5.87 -33.02 -13.44
CA TYR A 349 6.38 -31.69 -13.15
C TYR A 349 7.38 -31.24 -14.21
N LEU A 350 7.07 -30.18 -14.95
CA LEU A 350 7.92 -29.61 -16.00
C LEU A 350 8.32 -28.18 -15.65
N VAL A 351 9.55 -27.81 -16.02
CA VAL A 351 10.09 -26.47 -15.76
C VAL A 351 10.77 -25.96 -17.02
N ASP A 352 10.18 -24.94 -17.64
CA ASP A 352 10.80 -24.22 -18.76
C ASP A 352 11.54 -22.99 -18.26
N ILE A 353 12.75 -22.80 -18.77
CA ILE A 353 13.60 -21.64 -18.53
C ILE A 353 13.57 -20.79 -19.79
N ILE A 354 13.04 -19.59 -19.67
CA ILE A 354 12.73 -18.70 -20.79
C ILE A 354 13.58 -17.43 -20.63
N ASP A 355 14.31 -17.07 -21.69
CA ASP A 355 15.17 -15.88 -21.71
C ASP A 355 14.37 -14.58 -21.94
N LEU A 356 15.07 -13.44 -22.01
CA LEU A 356 14.44 -12.12 -22.21
C LEU A 356 13.75 -11.96 -23.57
N ASP A 357 14.09 -12.79 -24.56
CA ASP A 357 13.51 -12.77 -25.91
C ASP A 357 12.36 -13.80 -26.03
N ASP A 358 11.80 -14.24 -24.90
CA ASP A 358 10.76 -15.27 -24.78
C ASP A 358 11.13 -16.64 -25.37
N LYS A 359 12.44 -16.93 -25.52
CA LYS A 359 12.92 -18.21 -26.05
C LYS A 359 13.22 -19.18 -24.91
N THR A 360 12.72 -20.41 -25.04
CA THR A 360 13.06 -21.49 -24.11
C THR A 360 14.52 -21.92 -24.30
N VAL A 361 15.35 -21.67 -23.30
CA VAL A 361 16.78 -21.99 -23.28
C VAL A 361 17.08 -23.30 -22.53
N GLY A 362 16.13 -23.80 -21.75
CA GLY A 362 16.23 -25.11 -21.10
C GLY A 362 14.88 -25.61 -20.61
N THR A 363 14.72 -26.93 -20.56
CA THR A 363 13.56 -27.59 -19.98
C THR A 363 14.03 -28.68 -19.02
N LEU A 364 13.53 -28.65 -17.79
CA LEU A 364 13.83 -29.63 -16.75
C LEU A 364 12.58 -30.46 -16.47
N LYS A 365 12.77 -31.77 -16.27
CA LYS A 365 11.69 -32.69 -15.90
C LYS A 365 11.89 -33.16 -14.47
N GLY A 366 10.87 -32.99 -13.62
CA GLY A 366 10.85 -33.44 -12.24
C GLY A 366 10.39 -34.88 -12.04
N GLY A 367 9.88 -35.50 -13.10
CA GLY A 367 9.31 -36.85 -13.06
C GLY A 367 7.80 -36.83 -12.85
N THR A 368 7.25 -38.03 -12.66
CA THR A 368 5.82 -38.26 -12.43
C THR A 368 5.59 -38.48 -10.94
N TYR A 369 4.59 -37.79 -10.42
CA TYR A 369 4.14 -37.85 -9.03
C TYR A 369 2.74 -38.47 -9.00
N GLU A 370 2.44 -39.17 -7.92
CA GLU A 370 1.11 -39.68 -7.60
C GLU A 370 0.79 -39.21 -6.19
N VAL A 371 -0.35 -38.56 -6.01
CA VAL A 371 -0.70 -37.87 -4.76
C VAL A 371 -2.12 -38.26 -4.38
N GLU A 372 -2.30 -38.77 -3.16
CA GLU A 372 -3.62 -39.18 -2.67
C GLU A 372 -4.53 -37.98 -2.44
N ALA A 373 -5.84 -38.21 -2.39
CA ALA A 373 -6.83 -37.18 -2.11
C ALA A 373 -6.53 -36.46 -0.78
N GLY A 374 -6.44 -35.13 -0.82
CA GLY A 374 -6.10 -34.27 0.33
C GLY A 374 -4.62 -34.22 0.72
N GLU A 375 -3.77 -35.06 0.11
CA GLU A 375 -2.34 -35.15 0.42
C GLU A 375 -1.56 -33.98 -0.18
N VAL A 376 -0.42 -33.65 0.43
CA VAL A 376 0.53 -32.65 -0.06
C VAL A 376 1.88 -33.31 -0.34
N THR A 377 2.39 -33.12 -1.56
CA THR A 377 3.73 -33.56 -1.97
C THR A 377 4.62 -32.37 -2.34
N VAL A 378 5.92 -32.61 -2.51
CA VAL A 378 6.87 -31.62 -3.04
C VAL A 378 7.41 -32.13 -4.37
N ALA A 379 7.02 -31.47 -5.45
CA ALA A 379 7.54 -31.73 -6.78
C ALA A 379 8.85 -30.96 -7.00
N ARG A 380 9.82 -31.59 -7.67
CA ARG A 380 11.17 -31.04 -7.86
C ARG A 380 11.72 -31.37 -9.24
N ALA A 381 12.16 -30.37 -9.99
CA ALA A 381 12.96 -30.56 -11.20
C ALA A 381 14.33 -29.88 -11.05
N SER A 382 15.39 -30.55 -11.51
CA SER A 382 16.75 -30.01 -11.43
C SER A 382 17.58 -30.46 -12.62
N GLY A 383 18.41 -29.56 -13.16
CA GLY A 383 19.36 -29.90 -14.21
C GLY A 383 20.35 -28.79 -14.52
N SER A 384 21.44 -29.17 -15.19
CA SER A 384 22.47 -28.24 -15.64
C SER A 384 22.03 -27.55 -16.93
N VAL A 385 22.20 -26.23 -16.97
CA VAL A 385 21.88 -25.37 -18.12
C VAL A 385 23.09 -24.49 -18.40
N SER A 386 23.44 -24.36 -19.67
CA SER A 386 24.63 -23.65 -20.15
C SER A 386 24.25 -22.45 -21.02
N ASN A 387 25.22 -21.57 -21.27
CA ASN A 387 25.03 -20.30 -21.99
C ASN A 387 24.04 -19.36 -21.29
N LEU A 388 24.01 -19.38 -19.96
CA LEU A 388 23.23 -18.46 -19.16
C LEU A 388 23.93 -17.11 -19.06
N GLU A 389 23.22 -16.06 -19.45
CA GLU A 389 23.49 -14.69 -19.05
C GLU A 389 23.27 -14.52 -17.54
N LEU A 390 24.35 -14.30 -16.78
CA LEU A 390 24.25 -14.17 -15.32
C LEU A 390 23.80 -12.77 -14.92
N TRP A 391 22.88 -12.71 -13.96
CA TRP A 391 22.48 -11.47 -13.32
C TRP A 391 23.70 -10.84 -12.63
N SER A 392 23.92 -9.56 -12.89
CA SER A 392 24.98 -8.77 -12.27
C SER A 392 24.49 -7.34 -12.04
N TRP A 393 25.09 -6.64 -11.08
CA TRP A 393 24.85 -5.21 -10.90
C TRP A 393 25.23 -4.46 -12.20
N GLY A 394 24.32 -3.62 -12.69
CA GLY A 394 24.44 -2.87 -13.94
C GLY A 394 23.95 -3.60 -15.21
N TYR A 395 23.78 -4.93 -15.18
CA TYR A 395 23.24 -5.71 -16.32
C TYR A 395 21.85 -6.27 -16.05
N GLY A 396 21.61 -6.76 -14.83
CA GLY A 396 20.26 -7.08 -14.36
C GLY A 396 19.52 -8.19 -15.09
N TYR A 397 20.18 -9.05 -15.87
CA TYR A 397 19.52 -10.07 -16.71
C TYR A 397 18.58 -11.01 -15.92
N LEU A 398 17.34 -11.15 -16.40
CA LEU A 398 16.28 -11.96 -15.76
C LEU A 398 15.78 -13.04 -16.72
N TYR A 399 15.46 -14.20 -16.16
CA TYR A 399 14.75 -15.28 -16.83
C TYR A 399 13.33 -15.40 -16.29
N THR A 400 12.43 -15.91 -17.12
CA THR A 400 11.13 -16.42 -16.67
C THR A 400 11.21 -17.93 -16.50
N ILE A 401 10.93 -18.41 -15.29
CA ILE A 401 10.91 -19.83 -14.94
C ILE A 401 9.44 -20.25 -14.85
N LYS A 402 9.00 -21.01 -15.83
CA LYS A 402 7.61 -21.49 -15.92
C LYS A 402 7.56 -22.93 -15.41
N THR A 403 7.03 -23.12 -14.21
CA THR A 403 6.72 -24.45 -13.67
C THR A 403 5.35 -24.89 -14.17
N SER A 404 5.17 -26.18 -14.45
CA SER A 404 3.92 -26.72 -14.99
C SER A 404 3.62 -28.08 -14.38
N LEU A 405 2.38 -28.26 -13.96
CA LEU A 405 1.81 -29.57 -13.64
C LEU A 405 1.12 -30.09 -14.90
N VAL A 406 1.51 -31.26 -15.38
CA VAL A 406 0.97 -31.85 -16.59
C VAL A 406 0.25 -33.14 -16.25
N VAL A 407 -1.04 -33.22 -16.58
CA VAL A 407 -1.88 -34.41 -16.40
C VAL A 407 -2.36 -34.85 -17.77
N ASP A 408 -2.21 -36.13 -18.10
CA ASP A 408 -2.60 -36.70 -19.40
C ASP A 408 -2.01 -35.97 -20.63
N GLY A 409 -0.83 -35.36 -20.47
CA GLY A 409 -0.13 -34.62 -21.53
C GLY A 409 -0.51 -33.15 -21.66
N GLU A 410 -1.47 -32.66 -20.87
CA GLU A 410 -1.92 -31.27 -20.87
C GLU A 410 -1.50 -30.54 -19.58
N PRO A 411 -1.03 -29.28 -19.65
CA PRO A 411 -0.73 -28.50 -18.46
C PRO A 411 -2.04 -28.11 -17.75
N VAL A 412 -2.19 -28.53 -16.49
CA VAL A 412 -3.36 -28.21 -15.65
C VAL A 412 -3.14 -27.04 -14.72
N ASP A 413 -1.88 -26.73 -14.38
CA ASP A 413 -1.49 -25.56 -13.60
C ASP A 413 -0.10 -25.08 -14.03
N GLN A 414 0.11 -23.77 -14.02
CA GLN A 414 1.38 -23.14 -14.39
C GLN A 414 1.67 -21.89 -13.56
N VAL A 415 2.88 -21.82 -13.02
CA VAL A 415 3.36 -20.64 -12.27
C VAL A 415 4.59 -20.08 -12.95
N LYS A 416 4.62 -18.75 -13.12
CA LYS A 416 5.77 -18.01 -13.66
C LYS A 416 6.53 -17.33 -12.53
N THR A 417 7.81 -17.66 -12.39
CA THR A 417 8.73 -17.03 -11.44
C THR A 417 9.82 -16.30 -12.21
N VAL A 418 9.88 -14.98 -12.08
CA VAL A 418 10.96 -14.16 -12.68
C VAL A 418 12.15 -14.13 -11.74
N THR A 419 13.34 -14.49 -12.22
CA THR A 419 14.55 -14.53 -11.39
C THR A 419 15.83 -14.33 -12.20
N GLY A 420 16.85 -13.78 -11.55
CA GLY A 420 18.20 -13.65 -12.10
C GLY A 420 19.16 -14.66 -11.46
N PHE A 421 19.91 -15.39 -12.28
CA PHE A 421 20.90 -16.35 -11.80
C PHE A 421 22.22 -15.65 -11.51
N ARG A 422 22.73 -15.77 -10.29
CA ARG A 422 24.00 -15.15 -9.87
C ARG A 422 24.67 -15.94 -8.78
N LYS A 423 25.99 -15.84 -8.73
CA LYS A 423 26.82 -16.36 -7.65
C LYS A 423 27.19 -15.24 -6.71
N THR A 424 26.89 -15.38 -5.43
CA THR A 424 27.27 -14.43 -4.39
C THR A 424 28.09 -15.10 -3.30
N CYS A 425 29.13 -14.43 -2.80
CA CYS A 425 29.95 -14.93 -1.71
C CYS A 425 30.35 -13.78 -0.77
N PHE A 426 30.28 -14.02 0.54
CA PHE A 426 30.92 -13.19 1.56
C PHE A 426 32.08 -13.97 2.15
N GLY A 427 33.30 -13.43 2.04
CA GLY A 427 34.50 -14.10 2.54
C GLY A 427 35.72 -13.20 2.45
N ASP A 428 36.67 -13.36 3.37
CA ASP A 428 37.87 -12.51 3.48
C ASP A 428 37.56 -11.02 3.65
N GLY A 429 36.43 -10.69 4.29
CA GLY A 429 35.96 -9.31 4.42
C GLY A 429 35.45 -8.68 3.12
N MET A 430 35.25 -9.47 2.06
CA MET A 430 34.78 -9.00 0.76
C MET A 430 33.45 -9.65 0.37
N PHE A 431 32.58 -8.88 -0.26
CA PHE A 431 31.48 -9.39 -1.05
C PHE A 431 31.94 -9.63 -2.48
N ARG A 432 31.60 -10.79 -3.05
CA ARG A 432 31.86 -11.12 -4.45
C ARG A 432 30.54 -11.45 -5.15
N LEU A 433 30.32 -10.83 -6.31
CA LEU A 433 29.23 -11.11 -7.24
C LEU A 433 29.82 -11.65 -8.54
N ASN A 434 29.42 -12.87 -8.92
CA ASN A 434 29.96 -13.61 -10.07
C ASN A 434 31.50 -13.60 -10.07
N ASP A 435 32.07 -14.02 -8.94
CA ASP A 435 33.51 -14.10 -8.66
C ASP A 435 34.29 -12.77 -8.69
N ARG A 436 33.60 -11.63 -8.90
CA ARG A 436 34.19 -10.29 -8.84
C ARG A 436 33.94 -9.65 -7.49
N ALA A 437 34.99 -9.14 -6.85
CA ALA A 437 34.84 -8.35 -5.63
C ALA A 437 34.03 -7.08 -5.94
N LEU A 438 32.97 -6.86 -5.17
CA LEU A 438 32.11 -5.70 -5.29
C LEU A 438 31.97 -5.05 -3.92
N GLN A 439 32.33 -3.77 -3.83
CA GLN A 439 32.05 -2.99 -2.63
C GLN A 439 30.56 -2.74 -2.54
N LEU A 440 29.94 -3.19 -1.45
CA LEU A 440 28.54 -2.89 -1.15
C LEU A 440 28.42 -1.46 -0.63
N LYS A 441 27.57 -0.68 -1.25
CA LYS A 441 27.32 0.73 -0.95
C LYS A 441 25.86 1.03 -1.27
N GLY A 442 25.19 1.74 -0.39
CA GLY A 442 23.81 2.13 -0.63
C GLY A 442 23.11 2.44 0.68
N TYR A 443 21.82 2.17 0.73
CA TYR A 443 20.93 2.82 1.69
C TYR A 443 20.27 1.80 2.59
N ALA A 444 19.94 2.28 3.78
CA ALA A 444 19.03 1.59 4.66
C ALA A 444 17.68 2.30 4.54
N GLN A 445 16.78 1.75 3.74
CA GLN A 445 15.48 2.35 3.45
C GLN A 445 14.43 1.76 4.37
N ARG A 446 13.59 2.60 4.99
CA ARG A 446 12.45 2.10 5.75
C ARG A 446 11.50 1.35 4.81
N THR A 447 10.97 0.23 5.29
CA THR A 447 10.16 -0.69 4.47
C THR A 447 8.83 -0.09 4.04
N THR A 448 8.33 0.83 4.85
CA THR A 448 7.20 1.69 4.53
C THR A 448 7.44 2.54 3.27
N ASN A 449 8.72 2.70 2.86
CA ASN A 449 9.20 3.48 1.72
C ASN A 449 8.56 4.87 1.64
N GLU A 450 8.29 5.45 2.81
CA GLU A 450 7.31 6.52 2.93
C GLU A 450 7.71 7.82 2.25
N TRP A 451 6.71 8.53 1.72
CA TRP A 451 6.87 9.85 1.15
C TRP A 451 6.15 10.90 2.00
N VAL A 452 6.73 12.09 2.11
CA VAL A 452 6.09 13.23 2.75
C VAL A 452 4.71 13.47 2.13
N ALA A 453 3.69 13.65 2.97
CA ALA A 453 2.26 13.76 2.63
C ALA A 453 1.53 12.48 2.15
N LEU A 454 2.23 11.39 1.82
CA LEU A 454 1.63 10.12 1.39
C LEU A 454 1.76 8.98 2.41
N GLY A 455 2.71 9.09 3.35
CA GLY A 455 3.01 8.00 4.29
C GLY A 455 3.45 6.74 3.55
N SER A 456 2.99 5.57 4.00
CA SER A 456 3.37 4.25 3.45
C SER A 456 2.52 3.78 2.26
N ALA A 457 1.53 4.57 1.82
CA ALA A 457 0.68 4.26 0.67
C ALA A 457 1.35 4.66 -0.66
N VAL A 458 2.53 4.11 -0.89
CA VAL A 458 3.43 4.49 -1.99
C VAL A 458 3.00 3.74 -3.26
N PRO A 459 2.66 4.41 -4.37
CA PRO A 459 2.37 3.73 -5.64
C PRO A 459 3.64 3.20 -6.29
N ALA A 460 3.53 2.12 -7.08
CA ALA A 460 4.66 1.44 -7.73
C ALA A 460 5.65 2.38 -8.44
N TRP A 461 5.16 3.38 -9.18
CA TRP A 461 6.04 4.31 -9.89
C TRP A 461 6.88 5.19 -8.94
N LEU A 462 6.40 5.44 -7.72
CA LEU A 462 7.11 6.23 -6.71
C LEU A 462 8.15 5.37 -5.98
N SER A 463 7.88 4.07 -5.83
CA SER A 463 8.89 3.07 -5.48
C SER A 463 10.01 3.01 -6.52
N ASP A 464 9.66 2.99 -7.81
CA ASP A 464 10.62 3.02 -8.92
C ASP A 464 11.46 4.31 -8.91
N PHE A 465 10.83 5.44 -8.58
CA PHE A 465 11.52 6.72 -8.41
C PHE A 465 12.54 6.65 -7.25
N SER A 466 12.13 6.19 -6.06
CA SER A 466 13.04 6.00 -4.91
C SER A 466 14.22 5.10 -5.26
N ASN A 467 13.94 3.97 -5.92
CA ASN A 467 14.96 3.03 -6.36
C ASN A 467 15.88 3.63 -7.43
N GLY A 468 15.33 4.44 -8.34
CA GLY A 468 16.10 5.20 -9.32
C GLY A 468 17.06 6.21 -8.67
N LEU A 469 16.62 6.94 -7.64
CA LEU A 469 17.52 7.83 -6.90
C LEU A 469 18.67 7.10 -6.21
N ILE A 470 18.40 5.90 -5.69
CA ILE A 470 19.40 5.03 -5.05
C ILE A 470 20.41 4.51 -6.09
N LEU A 471 19.93 4.10 -7.27
CA LEU A 471 20.81 3.67 -8.36
C LEU A 471 21.65 4.84 -8.88
N GLY A 472 21.05 6.03 -9.02
CA GLY A 472 21.72 7.24 -9.51
C GLY A 472 22.79 7.79 -8.58
N SER A 473 22.70 7.52 -7.29
CA SER A 473 23.80 7.77 -6.34
C SER A 473 24.89 6.69 -6.36
N ASN A 474 24.82 5.78 -7.35
CA ASN A 474 25.71 4.63 -7.51
C ASN A 474 25.56 3.64 -6.34
N GLY A 475 24.36 3.58 -5.75
CA GLY A 475 23.97 2.56 -4.79
C GLY A 475 23.80 1.21 -5.48
N ASN A 476 24.33 0.16 -4.85
CA ASN A 476 24.24 -1.23 -5.30
C ASN A 476 23.72 -2.18 -4.21
N LEU A 477 23.28 -1.61 -3.08
CA LEU A 477 22.67 -2.33 -1.98
C LEU A 477 21.52 -1.48 -1.40
N ILE A 478 20.37 -2.11 -1.18
CA ILE A 478 19.31 -1.57 -0.34
C ILE A 478 19.12 -2.55 0.82
N ARG A 479 19.21 -2.02 2.04
CA ARG A 479 18.78 -2.71 3.25
C ARG A 479 17.39 -2.21 3.60
N TRP A 480 16.37 -3.03 3.39
CA TRP A 480 15.02 -2.74 3.86
C TRP A 480 14.94 -2.87 5.39
N MET A 481 14.50 -1.82 6.05
CA MET A 481 14.45 -1.70 7.50
C MET A 481 13.02 -1.58 8.00
N HIS A 482 12.52 -2.37 8.94
CA HIS A 482 13.06 -3.62 9.48
C HIS A 482 12.13 -4.81 9.17
N VAL A 483 11.33 -4.69 8.10
CA VAL A 483 10.35 -5.69 7.66
C VAL A 483 10.43 -5.88 6.13
N THR A 484 9.58 -6.72 5.55
CA THR A 484 9.63 -7.09 4.12
C THR A 484 9.09 -5.97 3.20
N PRO A 485 9.81 -5.56 2.13
CA PRO A 485 9.36 -4.51 1.21
C PRO A 485 8.15 -4.92 0.36
N TRP A 486 7.55 -3.96 -0.33
CA TRP A 486 6.44 -4.22 -1.24
C TRP A 486 6.94 -4.92 -2.51
N LYS A 487 6.07 -5.72 -3.15
CA LYS A 487 6.38 -6.41 -4.42
C LYS A 487 6.87 -5.45 -5.52
N GLN A 488 6.30 -4.25 -5.57
CA GLN A 488 6.66 -3.22 -6.54
C GLN A 488 8.03 -2.59 -6.29
N ASP A 489 8.52 -2.54 -5.04
CA ASP A 489 9.90 -2.12 -4.74
C ASP A 489 10.93 -3.12 -5.33
N VAL A 490 10.43 -4.24 -5.87
CA VAL A 490 11.19 -5.35 -6.45
C VAL A 490 10.93 -5.52 -7.98
N ALA A 491 9.98 -4.80 -8.61
CA ALA A 491 9.59 -5.00 -10.04
C ALA A 491 9.35 -3.68 -10.84
N LEU A 492 9.74 -3.59 -12.13
CA LEU A 492 9.76 -2.34 -12.97
C LEU A 492 8.92 -2.41 -14.29
N SER A 493 8.49 -1.27 -14.90
CA SER A 493 7.62 -1.17 -16.13
C SER A 493 8.21 -0.38 -17.35
N GLU A 494 7.68 -0.56 -18.60
CA GLU A 494 8.49 -0.42 -19.86
C GLU A 494 7.98 0.36 -21.11
N TYR A 495 6.73 0.87 -21.23
CA TYR A 495 6.20 1.34 -22.54
C TYR A 495 6.82 2.64 -23.13
N GLN A 496 7.05 3.68 -22.32
CA GLN A 496 7.49 4.99 -22.83
C GLN A 496 8.92 5.00 -23.37
N PHE A 497 9.73 4.02 -22.97
CA PHE A 497 11.11 3.88 -23.41
C PHE A 497 11.22 3.45 -24.88
N GLU A 498 10.22 2.75 -25.41
CA GLU A 498 10.30 2.18 -26.76
C GLU A 498 10.22 3.24 -27.87
N MET A 499 9.45 4.31 -27.68
CA MET A 499 9.41 5.42 -28.65
C MET A 499 10.75 6.16 -28.72
N LEU A 500 11.39 6.36 -27.56
CA LEU A 500 12.74 6.90 -27.49
C LEU A 500 13.73 5.96 -28.16
N ARG A 501 13.59 4.64 -27.97
CA ARG A 501 14.44 3.62 -28.60
C ARG A 501 14.37 3.70 -30.12
N GLN A 502 13.20 3.77 -30.72
CA GLN A 502 13.11 3.73 -32.18
C GLN A 502 13.57 5.04 -32.82
N LEU A 503 13.17 6.20 -32.26
CA LEU A 503 13.54 7.50 -32.83
C LEU A 503 15.04 7.79 -32.76
N SER A 504 15.70 7.34 -31.70
CA SER A 504 17.14 7.54 -31.52
C SER A 504 18.01 6.55 -32.29
N SER A 505 17.41 5.55 -32.95
CA SER A 505 18.16 4.58 -33.78
C SER A 505 18.77 5.22 -35.02
N ASP A 506 18.21 6.33 -35.50
CA ASP A 506 18.83 7.17 -36.51
C ASP A 506 19.77 8.19 -35.82
N PRO A 507 21.09 8.12 -36.02
CA PRO A 507 22.04 9.02 -35.37
C PRO A 507 21.91 10.48 -35.84
N GLU A 508 21.24 10.74 -36.96
CA GLU A 508 20.97 12.10 -37.42
C GLU A 508 19.87 12.79 -36.59
N ASN A 509 19.05 12.01 -35.87
CA ASN A 509 18.04 12.55 -34.97
C ASN A 509 18.66 12.94 -33.64
N THR A 510 18.37 14.15 -33.15
CA THR A 510 18.54 14.49 -31.73
C THR A 510 17.22 14.25 -31.01
N VAL A 511 17.18 13.29 -30.07
CA VAL A 511 15.96 12.89 -29.38
C VAL A 511 15.98 13.37 -27.94
N ILE A 512 14.99 14.18 -27.57
CA ILE A 512 14.81 14.68 -26.22
C ILE A 512 13.62 13.96 -25.56
N GLY A 513 13.88 13.19 -24.52
CA GLY A 513 12.87 12.61 -23.65
C GLY A 513 12.56 13.52 -22.46
N LEU A 514 11.28 13.67 -22.12
CA LEU A 514 10.84 14.37 -20.91
C LEU A 514 10.40 13.35 -19.87
N ALA A 515 10.89 13.50 -18.65
CA ALA A 515 10.46 12.71 -17.50
C ALA A 515 10.32 13.61 -16.28
N ARG A 516 9.37 13.33 -15.38
CA ARG A 516 9.26 14.07 -14.10
C ARG A 516 10.55 13.97 -13.29
N ASP A 517 11.17 12.80 -13.32
CA ASP A 517 12.55 12.57 -12.90
C ASP A 517 13.40 12.09 -14.07
N PRO A 518 14.38 12.87 -14.52
CA PRO A 518 15.25 12.45 -15.60
C PRO A 518 16.25 11.36 -15.17
N SER A 519 16.47 11.11 -13.88
CA SER A 519 17.58 10.26 -13.39
C SER A 519 17.42 8.80 -13.82
N SER A 520 16.28 8.18 -13.51
CA SER A 520 15.99 6.78 -13.88
C SER A 520 15.96 6.57 -15.39
N ALA A 521 15.41 7.54 -16.14
CA ALA A 521 15.40 7.50 -17.60
C ALA A 521 16.82 7.64 -18.18
N LYS A 522 17.70 8.48 -17.62
CA LYS A 522 19.11 8.60 -18.04
C LYS A 522 19.89 7.31 -17.80
N GLU A 523 19.65 6.65 -16.67
CA GLU A 523 20.26 5.36 -16.35
C GLU A 523 19.79 4.28 -17.33
N LYS A 524 18.49 4.19 -17.59
CA LYS A 524 17.94 3.24 -18.57
C LYS A 524 18.51 3.48 -19.97
N VAL A 525 18.64 4.74 -20.40
CA VAL A 525 19.33 5.09 -21.66
C VAL A 525 20.80 4.66 -21.62
N SER A 526 21.51 4.90 -20.52
CA SER A 526 22.93 4.53 -20.41
C SER A 526 23.14 3.01 -20.41
N ALA A 527 22.21 2.26 -19.83
CA ALA A 527 22.27 0.80 -19.73
C ALA A 527 21.89 0.11 -21.05
N GLU A 528 20.80 0.54 -21.68
CA GLU A 528 20.22 -0.17 -22.82
C GLU A 528 20.57 0.47 -24.18
N LEU A 529 20.90 1.75 -24.18
CA LEU A 529 21.24 2.53 -25.37
C LEU A 529 22.62 3.21 -25.25
N PRO A 530 23.68 2.52 -24.78
CA PRO A 530 24.97 3.14 -24.43
C PRO A 530 25.65 3.87 -25.60
N ASP A 531 25.39 3.43 -26.82
CA ASP A 531 26.00 4.00 -28.03
C ASP A 531 25.20 5.19 -28.61
N ARG A 532 24.12 5.61 -27.96
CA ARG A 532 23.21 6.66 -28.44
C ARG A 532 23.48 8.01 -27.78
N SER A 533 24.55 8.66 -28.22
CA SER A 533 24.91 10.02 -27.78
C SER A 533 23.92 11.10 -28.20
N ASN A 534 23.01 10.77 -29.12
CA ASN A 534 21.97 11.62 -29.65
C ASN A 534 20.68 11.63 -28.80
N VAL A 535 20.70 10.99 -27.62
CA VAL A 535 19.59 10.99 -26.65
C VAL A 535 19.88 11.94 -25.50
N HIS A 536 18.92 12.79 -25.19
CA HIS A 536 18.94 13.68 -24.03
C HIS A 536 17.67 13.51 -23.21
N ILE A 537 17.80 13.43 -21.88
CA ILE A 537 16.64 13.34 -20.99
C ILE A 537 16.59 14.59 -20.11
N LEU A 538 15.46 15.29 -20.13
CA LEU A 538 15.23 16.51 -19.37
C LEU A 538 14.07 16.32 -18.38
N ALA A 539 14.10 17.13 -17.32
CA ALA A 539 13.00 17.17 -16.37
C ALA A 539 11.78 17.88 -16.99
N GLY A 540 10.61 17.26 -16.93
CA GLY A 540 9.38 17.85 -17.45
C GLY A 540 8.14 17.19 -16.85
N ASP A 541 7.30 17.98 -16.19
CA ASP A 541 5.99 17.56 -15.67
C ASP A 541 4.85 18.29 -16.38
N LEU A 542 3.92 17.53 -16.96
CA LEU A 542 2.76 18.09 -17.65
C LEU A 542 1.89 18.97 -16.74
N THR A 543 1.83 18.71 -15.43
CA THR A 543 1.02 19.52 -14.51
C THR A 543 1.76 20.75 -13.98
N ASN A 544 3.02 20.98 -14.41
CA ASN A 544 3.84 22.10 -13.98
C ASN A 544 4.35 22.93 -15.17
N TYR A 545 3.73 24.09 -15.39
CA TYR A 545 4.07 24.99 -16.48
C TYR A 545 5.54 25.46 -16.46
N ASP A 546 6.08 25.79 -15.28
CA ASP A 546 7.46 26.29 -15.16
C ASP A 546 8.47 25.18 -15.44
N SER A 547 8.18 23.94 -15.03
CA SER A 547 8.98 22.77 -15.38
C SER A 547 9.08 22.57 -16.90
N LEU A 548 7.94 22.65 -17.61
CA LEU A 548 7.93 22.53 -19.07
C LEU A 548 8.62 23.70 -19.77
N LYS A 549 8.52 24.91 -19.21
CA LYS A 549 9.23 26.09 -19.73
C LYS A 549 10.75 25.89 -19.63
N THR A 550 11.25 25.43 -18.48
CA THR A 550 12.66 25.07 -18.31
C THR A 550 13.07 23.98 -19.30
N ALA A 551 12.25 22.94 -19.47
CA ALA A 551 12.51 21.87 -20.44
C ALA A 551 12.62 22.40 -21.89
N ALA A 552 11.79 23.38 -22.26
CA ALA A 552 11.85 24.02 -23.57
C ALA A 552 13.13 24.87 -23.72
N ASP A 553 13.53 25.62 -22.69
CA ASP A 553 14.77 26.41 -22.69
C ASP A 553 16.01 25.51 -22.80
N GLU A 554 16.06 24.39 -22.07
CA GLU A 554 17.13 23.39 -22.15
C GLU A 554 17.15 22.68 -23.50
N THR A 555 15.97 22.32 -24.04
CA THR A 555 15.85 21.77 -25.40
C THR A 555 16.38 22.75 -26.44
N SER A 556 16.07 24.04 -26.29
CA SER A 556 16.59 25.11 -27.16
C SER A 556 18.11 25.17 -27.11
N ALA A 557 18.72 24.98 -25.95
CA ALA A 557 20.17 24.98 -25.80
C ALA A 557 20.83 23.78 -26.49
N ILE A 558 20.21 22.59 -26.39
CA ILE A 558 20.71 21.35 -27.01
C ILE A 558 20.59 21.40 -28.54
N THR A 559 19.45 21.88 -29.04
CA THR A 559 19.11 21.82 -30.47
C THR A 559 19.57 23.04 -31.28
N GLY A 560 20.14 24.06 -30.63
CA GLY A 560 20.47 25.33 -31.29
C GLY A 560 19.25 26.22 -31.56
N GLY A 561 18.12 25.96 -30.90
CA GLY A 561 16.95 26.84 -30.89
C GLY A 561 15.85 26.51 -31.89
N SER A 562 15.83 25.30 -32.43
CA SER A 562 14.77 24.80 -33.33
C SER A 562 14.41 23.35 -33.01
N LEU A 563 13.16 22.96 -33.23
CA LEU A 563 12.70 21.59 -33.04
C LEU A 563 11.83 21.19 -34.23
N ASP A 564 11.96 19.96 -34.71
CA ASP A 564 11.20 19.47 -35.87
C ASP A 564 9.88 18.80 -35.46
N TYR A 565 9.93 18.02 -34.39
CA TYR A 565 8.81 17.21 -33.88
C TYR A 565 8.60 17.43 -32.39
N LEU A 566 7.35 17.61 -31.97
CA LEU A 566 6.93 17.51 -30.57
C LEU A 566 5.89 16.40 -30.45
N ILE A 567 6.15 15.41 -29.58
CA ILE A 567 5.26 14.27 -29.40
C ILE A 567 4.62 14.33 -28.01
N ALA A 568 3.37 14.75 -27.96
CA ALA A 568 2.52 14.80 -26.79
C ALA A 568 1.96 13.40 -26.48
N ASN A 569 2.75 12.56 -25.79
CA ASN A 569 2.39 11.17 -25.47
C ASN A 569 1.87 10.97 -24.03
N ALA A 570 2.36 11.74 -23.07
CA ALA A 570 2.05 11.51 -21.65
C ALA A 570 0.57 11.76 -21.33
N ALA A 571 -0.02 10.83 -20.59
CA ALA A 571 -1.41 10.86 -20.14
C ALA A 571 -1.61 9.94 -18.93
N ILE A 572 -2.68 10.19 -18.18
CA ILE A 572 -3.15 9.33 -17.09
C ILE A 572 -4.55 8.80 -17.39
N MET A 573 -4.81 7.61 -16.89
CA MET A 573 -6.14 7.02 -16.74
C MET A 573 -6.30 6.71 -15.26
N ILE A 574 -7.44 7.09 -14.67
CA ILE A 574 -7.66 6.93 -13.24
C ILE A 574 -8.28 5.54 -13.00
N PRO A 575 -7.81 4.74 -12.04
CA PRO A 575 -8.26 3.36 -11.85
C PRO A 575 -9.77 3.18 -11.69
N VAL A 576 -10.47 4.15 -11.08
CA VAL A 576 -11.94 4.08 -10.91
C VAL A 576 -12.70 4.14 -12.24
N ASP A 577 -12.10 4.72 -13.28
CA ASP A 577 -12.68 4.89 -14.61
C ASP A 577 -12.25 3.79 -15.60
N GLU A 578 -11.07 3.18 -15.40
CA GLU A 578 -10.41 2.31 -16.39
C GLU A 578 -11.28 1.12 -16.85
N TYR A 579 -12.00 0.48 -15.93
CA TYR A 579 -12.81 -0.73 -16.23
C TYR A 579 -14.30 -0.60 -15.86
N SER A 580 -14.73 0.55 -15.36
CA SER A 580 -16.09 0.73 -14.83
C SER A 580 -16.97 1.54 -15.80
N PRO A 581 -18.22 1.15 -16.04
CA PRO A 581 -19.18 1.99 -16.73
C PRO A 581 -19.47 3.29 -15.96
N ILE A 582 -19.64 4.41 -16.66
CA ILE A 582 -19.84 5.72 -16.00
C ILE A 582 -21.05 5.76 -15.06
N GLY A 583 -22.10 4.99 -15.33
CA GLY A 583 -23.28 4.90 -14.47
C GLY A 583 -23.07 4.14 -13.16
N GLU A 584 -21.95 3.41 -13.05
CA GLU A 584 -21.56 2.63 -11.87
C GLU A 584 -20.50 3.37 -11.02
N ILE A 585 -19.97 4.49 -11.52
CA ILE A 585 -19.03 5.33 -10.78
C ILE A 585 -19.83 6.36 -9.95
N SER A 586 -19.47 6.55 -8.68
CA SER A 586 -20.13 7.55 -7.86
C SER A 586 -19.95 8.96 -8.46
N PRO A 587 -20.94 9.87 -8.38
CA PRO A 587 -20.82 11.20 -8.97
C PRO A 587 -19.60 11.99 -8.46
N LYS A 588 -19.20 11.77 -7.20
CA LYS A 588 -18.03 12.42 -6.60
C LYS A 588 -16.74 11.87 -7.17
N ASP A 589 -16.59 10.55 -7.21
CA ASP A 589 -15.38 9.91 -7.76
C ASP A 589 -15.23 10.20 -9.25
N ALA A 590 -16.36 10.26 -9.98
CA ALA A 590 -16.37 10.65 -11.38
C ALA A 590 -15.90 12.10 -11.58
N ALA A 591 -16.35 13.04 -10.73
CA ALA A 591 -15.89 14.42 -10.79
C ALA A 591 -14.39 14.55 -10.49
N ASP A 592 -13.91 13.88 -9.43
CA ASP A 592 -12.50 13.91 -9.02
C ASP A 592 -11.58 13.27 -10.07
N ALA A 593 -11.98 12.13 -10.62
CA ALA A 593 -11.25 11.44 -11.68
C ALA A 593 -11.20 12.29 -12.97
N LEU A 594 -12.33 12.88 -13.37
CA LEU A 594 -12.39 13.74 -14.55
C LEU A 594 -11.51 14.98 -14.38
N ASN A 595 -11.54 15.63 -13.22
CA ASN A 595 -10.71 16.81 -12.95
C ASN A 595 -9.22 16.49 -13.11
N LYS A 596 -8.75 15.38 -12.53
CA LYS A 596 -7.36 14.91 -12.67
C LYS A 596 -7.01 14.58 -14.12
N SER A 597 -7.88 13.85 -14.82
CA SER A 597 -7.65 13.54 -16.24
C SER A 597 -7.60 14.80 -17.11
N ILE A 598 -8.43 15.81 -16.87
CA ILE A 598 -8.40 17.08 -17.59
C ILE A 598 -7.12 17.87 -17.28
N GLU A 599 -6.71 17.93 -16.02
CA GLU A 599 -5.48 18.61 -15.61
C GLU A 599 -4.26 18.07 -16.35
N THR A 600 -4.05 16.76 -16.34
CA THR A 600 -2.88 16.17 -17.02
C THR A 600 -3.07 16.04 -18.52
N ASN A 601 -4.16 15.40 -18.98
CA ASN A 601 -4.30 15.01 -20.39
C ASN A 601 -4.65 16.20 -21.29
N VAL A 602 -5.26 17.26 -20.77
CA VAL A 602 -5.70 18.42 -21.57
C VAL A 602 -4.88 19.66 -21.24
N ILE A 603 -4.95 20.13 -19.98
CA ILE A 603 -4.29 21.37 -19.56
C ILE A 603 -2.77 21.24 -19.69
N GLY A 604 -2.21 20.12 -19.25
CA GLY A 604 -0.77 19.88 -19.38
C GLY A 604 -0.28 19.86 -20.83
N ASN A 605 -1.08 19.33 -21.76
CA ASN A 605 -0.75 19.37 -23.18
C ASN A 605 -0.90 20.77 -23.79
N ILE A 606 -1.77 21.63 -23.26
CA ILE A 606 -1.80 23.06 -23.61
C ILE A 606 -0.52 23.74 -23.16
N TYR A 607 -0.05 23.48 -21.94
CA TYR A 607 1.23 23.98 -21.45
C TYR A 607 2.38 23.53 -22.33
N LEU A 608 2.49 22.22 -22.58
CA LEU A 608 3.53 21.62 -23.43
C LEU A 608 3.56 22.27 -24.81
N ASN A 609 2.42 22.33 -25.49
CA ASN A 609 2.34 22.92 -26.82
C ASN A 609 2.78 24.38 -26.80
N ASN A 610 2.30 25.18 -25.85
CA ASN A 610 2.60 26.61 -25.79
C ASN A 610 4.08 26.92 -25.57
N VAL A 611 4.76 26.17 -24.69
CA VAL A 611 6.17 26.45 -24.37
C VAL A 611 7.13 25.95 -25.46
N PHE A 612 6.81 24.85 -26.14
CA PHE A 612 7.66 24.32 -27.22
C PHE A 612 7.35 24.92 -28.61
N LEU A 613 6.20 25.57 -28.79
CA LEU A 613 5.79 26.15 -30.07
C LEU A 613 6.83 27.07 -30.72
N PRO A 614 7.51 27.97 -29.98
CA PRO A 614 8.51 28.85 -30.57
C PRO A 614 9.70 28.11 -31.19
N LEU A 615 10.07 26.93 -30.67
CA LEU A 615 11.11 26.08 -31.23
C LEU A 615 10.62 25.35 -32.48
N ILE A 616 9.40 24.81 -32.41
CA ILE A 616 8.77 24.09 -33.53
C ILE A 616 8.60 24.99 -34.75
N LEU A 617 8.17 26.24 -34.57
CA LEU A 617 8.00 27.20 -35.68
C LEU A 617 9.32 27.53 -36.41
N LYS A 618 10.47 27.30 -35.77
CA LYS A 618 11.80 27.47 -36.35
C LYS A 618 12.36 26.18 -36.98
N GLY A 619 11.74 25.03 -36.71
CA GLY A 619 12.12 23.76 -37.31
C GLY A 619 11.80 23.68 -38.80
N ASN A 620 12.30 22.63 -39.45
CA ASN A 620 12.08 22.33 -40.86
C ASN A 620 10.84 21.46 -41.07
N ALA A 621 10.65 20.41 -40.28
CA ALA A 621 9.52 19.49 -40.43
C ALA A 621 8.20 20.05 -39.87
N LYS A 622 8.29 20.78 -38.75
CA LYS A 622 7.17 21.48 -38.08
C LYS A 622 5.96 20.58 -37.83
N LYS A 623 6.13 19.52 -37.05
CA LYS A 623 5.06 18.57 -36.71
C LYS A 623 4.84 18.48 -35.20
N ILE A 624 3.58 18.57 -34.78
CA ILE A 624 3.15 18.31 -33.41
C ILE A 624 2.19 17.14 -33.43
N ILE A 625 2.60 16.05 -32.78
CA ILE A 625 1.89 14.78 -32.76
C ILE A 625 1.30 14.61 -31.37
N THR A 626 -0.01 14.41 -31.30
CA THR A 626 -0.70 14.10 -30.05
C THR A 626 -1.12 12.64 -30.02
N ILE A 627 -0.67 11.88 -29.02
CA ILE A 627 -1.11 10.51 -28.84
C ILE A 627 -2.46 10.51 -28.12
N SER A 628 -3.48 10.07 -28.85
CA SER A 628 -4.87 10.02 -28.43
C SER A 628 -5.35 8.56 -28.34
N SER A 629 -6.65 8.34 -28.25
CA SER A 629 -7.26 7.00 -28.21
C SER A 629 -8.48 6.94 -29.12
N GLY A 630 -8.69 5.83 -29.83
CA GLY A 630 -9.90 5.59 -30.62
C GLY A 630 -11.18 5.67 -29.81
N MET A 631 -11.09 5.42 -28.50
CA MET A 631 -12.21 5.60 -27.55
C MET A 631 -12.62 7.08 -27.40
N ALA A 632 -11.87 8.03 -27.95
CA ALA A 632 -12.27 9.44 -28.03
C ALA A 632 -13.24 9.75 -29.19
N ASP A 633 -13.61 8.76 -30.00
CA ASP A 633 -14.59 8.89 -31.09
C ASP A 633 -15.99 8.42 -30.64
N ALA A 634 -16.94 9.35 -30.60
CA ALA A 634 -18.32 9.06 -30.18
C ALA A 634 -19.03 8.09 -31.12
N ASP A 635 -18.72 8.09 -32.42
CA ASP A 635 -19.33 7.14 -33.37
C ASP A 635 -18.83 5.71 -33.08
N PHE A 636 -17.53 5.57 -32.78
CA PHE A 636 -16.94 4.29 -32.37
C PHE A 636 -17.52 3.78 -31.05
N ILE A 637 -17.63 4.65 -30.04
CA ILE A 637 -18.25 4.30 -28.75
C ILE A 637 -19.67 3.76 -28.95
N ASN A 638 -20.53 4.52 -29.65
CA ASN A 638 -21.95 4.20 -29.80
C ASN A 638 -22.19 2.98 -30.69
N GLN A 639 -21.39 2.78 -31.73
CA GLN A 639 -21.60 1.67 -32.67
C GLN A 639 -21.17 0.31 -32.09
N PHE A 640 -20.20 0.31 -31.17
CA PHE A 640 -19.60 -0.90 -30.61
C PHE A 640 -19.81 -1.09 -29.12
N ASP A 641 -20.72 -0.32 -28.54
CA ASP A 641 -21.22 -0.50 -27.18
C ASP A 641 -20.08 -0.45 -26.13
N ILE A 642 -19.10 0.44 -26.32
CA ILE A 642 -17.93 0.58 -25.43
C ILE A 642 -18.32 1.42 -24.21
N GLN A 643 -18.35 0.80 -23.02
CA GLN A 643 -18.96 1.41 -21.83
C GLN A 643 -17.95 1.92 -20.79
N ILE A 644 -16.69 1.46 -20.84
CA ILE A 644 -15.65 1.74 -19.85
C ILE A 644 -14.76 2.94 -20.23
N ALA A 645 -13.94 3.42 -19.29
CA ALA A 645 -12.99 4.52 -19.47
C ALA A 645 -13.64 5.80 -20.01
N ALA A 646 -14.84 6.13 -19.53
CA ALA A 646 -15.64 7.23 -20.05
C ALA A 646 -14.99 8.59 -19.79
N LEU A 647 -14.39 8.80 -18.61
CA LEU A 647 -13.79 10.06 -18.21
C LEU A 647 -12.44 10.29 -18.91
N TYR A 648 -11.65 9.23 -19.05
CA TYR A 648 -10.45 9.20 -19.89
C TYR A 648 -10.80 9.51 -21.35
N SER A 649 -11.81 8.85 -21.90
CA SER A 649 -12.28 9.06 -23.28
C SER A 649 -12.73 10.50 -23.51
N ALA A 650 -13.47 11.08 -22.56
CA ALA A 650 -13.86 12.48 -22.58
C ALA A 650 -12.64 13.42 -22.57
N SER A 651 -11.62 13.13 -21.75
CA SER A 651 -10.38 13.92 -21.72
C SER A 651 -9.62 13.86 -23.06
N LYS A 652 -9.56 12.70 -23.70
CA LYS A 652 -8.90 12.53 -25.02
C LYS A 652 -9.71 13.15 -26.15
N ALA A 653 -11.04 13.14 -26.07
CA ALA A 653 -11.91 13.86 -27.01
C ALA A 653 -11.71 15.38 -26.90
N ALA A 654 -11.66 15.90 -25.67
CA ALA A 654 -11.32 17.30 -25.42
C ALA A 654 -9.93 17.67 -25.99
N LEU A 655 -8.93 16.82 -25.75
CA LEU A 655 -7.58 16.99 -26.31
C LEU A 655 -7.60 17.03 -27.86
N ASN A 656 -8.36 16.17 -28.52
CA ASN A 656 -8.51 16.19 -29.98
C ASN A 656 -9.09 17.53 -30.49
N VAL A 657 -10.07 18.10 -29.78
CA VAL A 657 -10.62 19.43 -30.11
C VAL A 657 -9.55 20.51 -29.94
N ILE A 658 -8.76 20.47 -28.86
CA ILE A 658 -7.65 21.40 -28.62
C ILE A 658 -6.61 21.31 -29.75
N THR A 659 -6.19 20.10 -30.14
CA THR A 659 -5.27 19.87 -31.26
C THR A 659 -5.82 20.45 -32.58
N ALA A 660 -7.11 20.28 -32.85
CA ALA A 660 -7.76 20.87 -34.02
C ALA A 660 -7.76 22.41 -33.99
N LYS A 661 -7.94 23.03 -32.81
CA LYS A 661 -7.87 24.49 -32.65
C LYS A 661 -6.46 25.02 -32.90
N TYR A 662 -5.43 24.35 -32.38
CA TYR A 662 -4.04 24.67 -32.71
C TYR A 662 -3.77 24.55 -34.21
N SER A 663 -4.22 23.46 -34.84
CA SER A 663 -4.10 23.31 -36.29
C SER A 663 -4.74 24.47 -37.05
N ALA A 664 -5.99 24.83 -36.73
CA ALA A 664 -6.68 25.94 -37.38
C ALA A 664 -5.93 27.27 -37.27
N GLN A 665 -5.24 27.51 -36.15
CA GLN A 665 -4.44 28.70 -35.92
C GLN A 665 -3.10 28.68 -36.66
N TYR A 666 -2.38 27.57 -36.63
CA TYR A 666 -0.97 27.49 -37.08
C TYR A 666 -0.77 26.88 -38.47
N LYS A 667 -1.81 26.31 -39.10
CA LYS A 667 -1.72 25.72 -40.46
C LYS A 667 -1.17 26.70 -41.51
N LYS A 668 -1.43 28.00 -41.38
CA LYS A 668 -0.90 29.03 -42.30
C LYS A 668 0.61 29.29 -42.13
N GLN A 669 1.20 28.81 -41.04
CA GLN A 669 2.63 28.88 -40.73
C GLN A 669 3.35 27.55 -41.03
N ASP A 670 2.69 26.68 -41.80
CA ASP A 670 3.21 25.38 -42.22
C ASP A 670 3.49 24.42 -41.05
N LEU A 671 2.73 24.56 -39.96
CA LEU A 671 2.83 23.70 -38.77
C LEU A 671 1.69 22.68 -38.76
N LEU A 672 2.06 21.40 -38.86
CA LEU A 672 1.14 20.28 -38.82
C LEU A 672 0.83 19.89 -37.37
N PHE A 673 -0.44 19.94 -36.99
CA PHE A 673 -0.95 19.34 -35.76
C PHE A 673 -1.83 18.15 -36.11
N ILE A 674 -1.57 16.98 -35.52
CA ILE A 674 -2.41 15.79 -35.68
C ILE A 674 -2.55 15.02 -34.37
N SER A 675 -3.67 14.33 -34.22
CA SER A 675 -3.89 13.34 -33.16
C SER A 675 -3.84 11.93 -33.74
N ILE A 676 -3.14 11.01 -33.09
CA ILE A 676 -3.03 9.61 -33.53
C ILE A 676 -3.41 8.68 -32.37
N SER A 677 -4.34 7.75 -32.61
CA SER A 677 -4.57 6.61 -31.71
C SER A 677 -3.62 5.46 -32.05
N PRO A 678 -2.89 4.89 -31.09
CA PRO A 678 -1.94 3.81 -31.34
C PRO A 678 -2.61 2.42 -31.53
N GLY A 679 -3.94 2.35 -31.53
CA GLY A 679 -4.66 1.08 -31.43
C GLY A 679 -4.66 0.52 -30.01
N VAL A 680 -4.87 -0.79 -29.89
CA VAL A 680 -4.81 -1.51 -28.60
C VAL A 680 -3.38 -2.03 -28.41
N VAL A 681 -2.65 -1.47 -27.46
CA VAL A 681 -1.22 -1.75 -27.26
C VAL A 681 -1.00 -2.50 -25.95
N ASP A 682 -0.18 -3.54 -25.96
CA ASP A 682 0.17 -4.24 -24.74
C ASP A 682 1.07 -3.38 -23.84
N THR A 683 0.45 -2.69 -22.88
CA THR A 683 1.16 -1.92 -21.86
C THR A 683 1.22 -2.64 -20.51
N GLY A 684 0.78 -3.90 -20.44
CA GLY A 684 0.71 -4.70 -19.21
C GLY A 684 -0.60 -4.56 -18.43
N ASN A 685 -1.50 -3.65 -18.83
CA ASN A 685 -2.77 -3.40 -18.13
C ASN A 685 -3.85 -4.45 -18.43
N PHE A 686 -3.66 -5.31 -19.43
CA PHE A 686 -4.66 -6.31 -19.85
C PHE A 686 -4.48 -7.68 -19.20
N ASN A 687 -3.60 -7.82 -18.21
CA ASN A 687 -3.35 -9.10 -17.56
C ASN A 687 -4.54 -9.48 -16.66
N PRO A 688 -5.32 -10.53 -16.99
CA PRO A 688 -6.50 -10.91 -16.21
C PRO A 688 -6.14 -11.34 -14.78
N ALA A 689 -4.93 -11.85 -14.56
CA ALA A 689 -4.45 -12.26 -13.23
C ALA A 689 -4.23 -11.08 -12.27
N SER A 690 -4.30 -9.84 -12.75
CA SER A 690 -4.17 -8.61 -11.95
C SER A 690 -5.48 -7.82 -11.83
N LEU A 691 -6.62 -8.38 -12.26
CA LEU A 691 -7.90 -7.68 -12.34
C LEU A 691 -8.98 -8.39 -11.50
N SER A 692 -9.91 -7.63 -10.91
CA SER A 692 -11.09 -8.18 -10.23
C SER A 692 -12.10 -8.77 -11.23
N PRO A 693 -13.05 -9.62 -10.81
CA PRO A 693 -14.09 -10.15 -11.68
C PRO A 693 -14.91 -9.07 -12.42
N GLU A 694 -15.22 -7.96 -11.76
CA GLU A 694 -15.91 -6.81 -12.35
C GLU A 694 -15.05 -6.11 -13.40
N GLN A 695 -13.76 -5.94 -13.11
CA GLN A 695 -12.80 -5.34 -14.06
C GLN A 695 -12.60 -6.25 -15.28
N ILE A 696 -12.53 -7.57 -15.06
CA ILE A 696 -12.50 -8.58 -16.12
C ILE A 696 -13.76 -8.48 -16.97
N LYS A 697 -14.94 -8.34 -16.37
CA LYS A 697 -16.21 -8.18 -17.09
C LYS A 697 -16.22 -6.91 -17.94
N GLY A 698 -15.75 -5.78 -17.40
CA GLY A 698 -15.59 -4.53 -18.15
C GLY A 698 -14.64 -4.68 -19.34
N LEU A 699 -13.47 -5.28 -19.11
CA LEU A 699 -12.47 -5.58 -20.14
C LEU A 699 -13.00 -6.52 -21.22
N GLN A 700 -13.70 -7.59 -20.83
CA GLN A 700 -14.36 -8.53 -21.75
C GLN A 700 -15.43 -7.83 -22.58
N GLY A 701 -16.23 -6.95 -21.99
CA GLY A 701 -17.22 -6.14 -22.70
C GLY A 701 -16.57 -5.25 -23.75
N MET A 702 -15.48 -4.57 -23.40
CA MET A 702 -14.71 -3.76 -24.35
C MET A 702 -14.13 -4.61 -25.50
N PHE A 703 -13.47 -5.73 -25.20
CA PHE A 703 -12.90 -6.61 -26.23
C PHE A 703 -13.96 -7.27 -27.11
N ALA A 704 -15.14 -7.59 -26.58
CA ALA A 704 -16.28 -8.04 -27.38
C ALA A 704 -16.74 -6.95 -28.36
N GLY A 705 -16.81 -5.69 -27.91
CA GLY A 705 -17.06 -4.53 -28.77
C GLY A 705 -15.99 -4.39 -29.87
N PHE A 706 -14.72 -4.58 -29.52
CA PHE A 706 -13.61 -4.54 -30.48
C PHE A 706 -13.66 -5.66 -31.52
N GLN A 707 -14.02 -6.88 -31.12
CA GLN A 707 -14.20 -8.00 -32.05
C GLN A 707 -15.40 -7.79 -32.98
N LYS A 708 -16.48 -7.15 -32.50
CA LYS A 708 -17.62 -6.75 -33.33
C LYS A 708 -17.22 -5.69 -34.37
N TYR A 709 -16.34 -4.77 -33.98
CA TYR A 709 -15.79 -3.73 -34.86
C TYR A 709 -14.81 -4.29 -35.89
N ALA A 710 -13.81 -5.04 -35.44
CA ALA A 710 -12.75 -5.63 -36.23
C ALA A 710 -12.71 -7.14 -35.96
N PRO A 711 -13.41 -7.96 -36.78
CA PRO A 711 -13.47 -9.42 -36.60
C PRO A 711 -12.10 -10.12 -36.64
N ASN A 712 -11.09 -9.46 -37.22
CA ASN A 712 -9.72 -9.95 -37.29
C ASN A 712 -8.84 -9.46 -36.12
N PHE A 713 -9.39 -8.72 -35.15
CA PHE A 713 -8.67 -8.29 -33.96
C PHE A 713 -8.23 -9.50 -33.14
N LYS A 714 -6.91 -9.65 -32.96
CA LYS A 714 -6.29 -10.77 -32.25
C LYS A 714 -5.87 -10.45 -30.82
N GLY A 715 -6.17 -9.24 -30.34
CA GLY A 715 -5.72 -8.74 -29.05
C GLY A 715 -4.72 -7.58 -29.18
N PRO A 716 -4.22 -7.08 -28.04
CA PRO A 716 -3.23 -6.00 -28.00
C PRO A 716 -1.97 -6.33 -28.82
N VAL A 717 -1.43 -5.34 -29.52
CA VAL A 717 -0.17 -5.50 -30.27
C VAL A 717 1.05 -5.18 -29.40
N PRO A 718 2.23 -5.77 -29.69
CA PRO A 718 3.47 -5.39 -29.04
C PRO A 718 3.78 -3.90 -29.19
N ARG A 719 4.53 -3.38 -28.21
CA ARG A 719 4.85 -1.96 -28.05
C ARG A 719 5.65 -1.43 -29.23
N GLU A 720 6.60 -2.24 -29.67
CA GLU A 720 7.51 -1.99 -30.78
C GLU A 720 6.71 -1.79 -32.07
N GLN A 721 5.73 -2.66 -32.31
CA GLN A 721 4.86 -2.59 -33.49
C GLN A 721 3.97 -1.35 -33.45
N ALA A 722 3.35 -1.05 -32.31
CA ALA A 722 2.51 0.14 -32.17
C ALA A 722 3.28 1.43 -32.44
N VAL A 723 4.49 1.57 -31.89
CA VAL A 723 5.36 2.73 -32.13
C VAL A 723 5.71 2.86 -33.61
N GLN A 724 6.09 1.76 -34.27
CA GLN A 724 6.39 1.77 -35.72
C GLN A 724 5.20 2.25 -36.55
N ASP A 725 3.99 1.79 -36.23
CA ASP A 725 2.80 2.13 -37.01
C ASP A 725 2.39 3.59 -36.81
N VAL A 726 2.46 4.10 -35.57
CA VAL A 726 2.23 5.52 -35.29
C VAL A 726 3.28 6.42 -35.99
N ILE A 727 4.57 6.03 -35.99
CA ILE A 727 5.63 6.75 -36.72
C ILE A 727 5.30 6.80 -38.22
N LYS A 728 4.94 5.67 -38.82
CA LYS A 728 4.56 5.62 -40.25
C LYS A 728 3.41 6.57 -40.57
N VAL A 729 2.43 6.72 -39.68
CA VAL A 729 1.30 7.62 -39.89
C VAL A 729 1.74 9.08 -39.94
N TRP A 730 2.52 9.55 -38.95
CA TRP A 730 2.93 10.96 -38.94
C TRP A 730 3.97 11.30 -40.00
N GLU A 731 4.79 10.33 -40.43
CA GLU A 731 5.73 10.55 -41.52
C GLU A 731 5.00 10.73 -42.86
N ASN A 732 3.90 9.99 -43.04
CA ASN A 732 3.05 10.12 -44.22
C ASN A 732 2.10 11.32 -44.17
N ALA A 733 1.82 11.89 -43.00
CA ALA A 733 0.89 13.01 -42.84
C ALA A 733 1.50 14.35 -43.28
N SER A 734 0.70 15.19 -43.94
CA SER A 734 1.11 16.54 -44.34
C SER A 734 -0.05 17.55 -44.45
N ILE A 735 0.28 18.84 -44.43
CA ILE A 735 -0.72 19.91 -44.60
C ILE A 735 -1.32 19.87 -46.01
N GLU A 736 -0.50 19.57 -47.02
CA GLU A 736 -0.90 19.49 -48.44
C GLU A 736 -1.89 18.36 -48.68
N LYS A 737 -1.73 17.24 -47.98
CA LYS A 737 -2.68 16.11 -48.01
C LYS A 737 -3.98 16.41 -47.28
N GLY A 738 -4.03 17.51 -46.52
CA GLY A 738 -5.20 17.92 -45.76
C GLY A 738 -5.25 17.35 -44.34
N ASP A 739 -4.15 16.79 -43.84
CA ASP A 739 -4.13 16.10 -42.55
C ASP A 739 -4.10 17.06 -41.34
N GLY A 740 -3.97 18.37 -41.57
CA GLY A 740 -3.97 19.36 -40.49
C GLY A 740 -5.23 19.30 -39.62
N GLY A 741 -5.03 18.95 -38.34
CA GLY A 741 -6.09 18.81 -37.34
C GLY A 741 -6.78 17.45 -37.39
N ALA A 742 -6.29 16.52 -38.20
CA ALA A 742 -6.86 15.18 -38.32
C ALA A 742 -6.66 14.38 -37.02
N PHE A 743 -7.67 13.57 -36.72
CA PHE A 743 -7.61 12.54 -35.69
C PHE A 743 -7.64 11.18 -36.38
N LEU A 744 -6.50 10.50 -36.40
CA LEU A 744 -6.22 9.29 -37.16
C LEU A 744 -5.90 8.11 -36.23
N SER A 745 -6.03 6.90 -36.71
CA SER A 745 -5.52 5.70 -36.04
C SER A 745 -4.08 5.37 -36.47
N HIS A 746 -3.51 4.32 -35.90
CA HIS A 746 -2.24 3.71 -36.30
C HIS A 746 -2.22 3.23 -37.77
N LEU A 747 -3.38 3.19 -38.44
CA LEU A 747 -3.53 2.90 -39.87
C LEU A 747 -3.64 4.16 -40.75
N GLY A 748 -3.57 5.36 -40.14
CA GLY A 748 -3.64 6.64 -40.84
C GLY A 748 -5.04 7.02 -41.32
N ASN A 749 -6.09 6.41 -40.76
CA ASN A 749 -7.48 6.65 -41.14
C ASN A 749 -8.39 6.61 -39.88
N LYS A 750 -9.70 6.48 -40.06
CA LYS A 750 -10.69 6.38 -38.97
C LYS A 750 -10.95 4.93 -38.54
N GLN A 751 -10.02 4.01 -38.81
CA GLN A 751 -10.13 2.64 -38.37
C GLN A 751 -9.31 2.41 -37.10
N TRP A 752 -9.95 2.37 -35.94
CA TRP A 752 -9.30 2.51 -34.63
C TRP A 752 -8.53 1.28 -34.14
N ILE A 753 -8.87 0.11 -34.65
CA ILE A 753 -8.36 -1.22 -34.28
C ILE A 753 -8.03 -2.00 -35.54
#